data_AF-I0X9K6-F1
#
_entry.id   AF-I0X9K6-F1
#
_cell.length_a   1.000
_cell.length_b   1.000
_cell.length_c   1.000
_cell.angle_alpha   90.00
_cell.angle_beta   90.00
_cell.angle_gamma   90.00
#
_symmetry.space_group_name_H-M   'P 1'
#
loop_
_entity.id
_entity.type
_entity.pdbx_description
1 polymer ?
#
loop_
_entity_poly.entity_id
_entity_poly.type
_entity_poly.pdbx_seq_one_letter_code
_entity_poly.pdbx_strand_id
1 'polypeptide(L)'
;MPKKLLFLTLLFFLFFKPLSLFSAGKVRAKNSDLKLSKIDSLIKRTEYDEALRLLNEYIANNPDNFDNAQIRIKHIIKARKEYSKLADRLIDMILNEPENNKEIYEIIAQLEKYERHPSDANLQFIADVKKSAQFNYFRAVFTDIQTTAASLTMAASYVQAVEKIREGFWLYKDDFYEQWERRPEFTRKADAILSDLEKNLTAFEGRDYVQKITESVQKFIQYVNADSYKEALAVFGEVQRHFAELNLLHQKIKKDCDDFEALFAQVKAVDNDATDASYLPFMIRYIKGLDSIQSSGINGVITGLWDKLCANMNDAVFAQLSARYEKYYEALKPESQNKKNNAELNLFDYADRVLNYCILENRVTALYEIKSGRDSTVNPLHDYRILSAYAANLVNETQNLKSAQNQLEHIKDEQTELIAKMGQENQNKAEIINSLFSMTDRLSALTGLQSERELSNALWAKDYIELGAENWKSLSDYYSALLAEVFTEVQKIDSASWTQISSFYRNRSDFYVSEARELNSTGKFFNAGLFEKLTLKLSSDFKKNVKLAREYAEGLEENTASDGQEDFEIVYNYPDIAKVIFEYNNSQIDKNIQDINAADSLLAGFFEKNPDWAGDQEISGIESENKRYFATNISILQELKNLNAEQTAICDSKILAARLSRNEADLRYDEAESAYRTKNFALARKKLQDSLTKYDESLANQDDQELRLSCDKKLSELAAKITRLENELVVVEVRNLKTLAKDAYFNGRFDDAEKYLNQAKTRWADTNATEDEEITNLMTFVNTAVSMNTGREILPSYPQYPEMSQLLDISYQYYESGRKNMQKEIKRRGGRFE
;
A
#
# COMPACT_ATOMS: atom_id res chain seq x y z
N MET A 1 -92.34 53.51 -1.97
CA MET A 1 -92.65 54.96 -1.96
C MET A 1 -91.66 55.67 -1.04
N PRO A 2 -91.30 56.96 -1.20
CA PRO A 2 -91.21 57.76 -2.42
C PRO A 2 -89.87 58.55 -2.52
N LYS A 3 -89.31 58.67 -3.73
CA LYS A 3 -88.54 59.83 -4.27
C LYS A 3 -88.42 59.64 -5.79
N LYS A 4 -89.58 59.46 -6.45
CA LYS A 4 -89.76 59.46 -7.91
C LYS A 4 -90.59 60.69 -8.27
N LEU A 5 -90.01 61.90 -8.18
CA LEU A 5 -90.61 63.14 -8.69
C LEU A 5 -89.57 64.29 -8.57
N LEU A 6 -88.62 64.40 -9.50
CA LEU A 6 -87.88 65.67 -9.73
C LEU A 6 -86.94 65.71 -10.94
N PHE A 7 -86.63 64.60 -11.60
CA PHE A 7 -85.76 64.64 -12.80
C PHE A 7 -86.51 64.54 -14.14
N LEU A 8 -87.84 64.39 -14.10
CA LEU A 8 -88.70 64.24 -15.29
C LEU A 8 -89.22 65.59 -15.85
N THR A 9 -88.74 66.73 -15.35
CA THR A 9 -89.26 68.07 -15.70
C THR A 9 -88.23 69.05 -16.25
N LEU A 10 -86.96 68.67 -16.46
CA LEU A 10 -85.94 69.59 -16.99
C LEU A 10 -85.43 69.31 -18.42
N LEU A 11 -85.87 68.24 -19.08
CA LEU A 11 -85.50 67.97 -20.49
C LEU A 11 -86.64 68.23 -21.50
N PHE A 12 -87.83 68.61 -21.02
CA PHE A 12 -89.03 68.80 -21.85
C PHE A 12 -89.19 70.22 -22.44
N PHE A 13 -88.17 71.09 -22.30
CA PHE A 13 -88.22 72.50 -22.71
C PHE A 13 -87.18 72.94 -23.77
N LEU A 14 -86.42 72.02 -24.37
CA LEU A 14 -85.47 72.36 -25.45
C LEU A 14 -85.94 71.99 -26.86
N PHE A 15 -87.16 71.50 -27.01
CA PHE A 15 -87.78 71.23 -28.30
C PHE A 15 -89.05 72.07 -28.43
N PHE A 16 -88.98 73.34 -28.85
CA PHE A 16 -89.96 73.98 -29.76
C PHE A 16 -89.59 75.45 -30.13
N LYS A 17 -89.03 75.60 -31.35
CA LYS A 17 -89.23 76.68 -32.38
C LYS A 17 -88.67 78.11 -32.16
N PRO A 18 -88.44 78.93 -33.23
CA PRO A 18 -89.04 78.85 -34.58
C PRO A 18 -88.10 78.95 -35.80
N LEU A 19 -88.71 78.63 -36.96
CA LEU A 19 -88.29 78.89 -38.33
C LEU A 19 -87.78 80.33 -38.55
N SER A 20 -86.73 80.46 -39.34
CA SER A 20 -86.49 81.61 -40.22
C SER A 20 -86.39 81.13 -41.67
N LEU A 21 -87.05 81.86 -42.57
CA LEU A 21 -87.18 81.60 -44.02
C LEU A 21 -86.19 82.47 -44.82
N PHE A 22 -85.86 81.99 -46.04
CA PHE A 22 -85.08 82.59 -47.15
C PHE A 22 -83.54 82.56 -47.03
N SER A 23 -82.75 82.24 -48.07
CA SER A 23 -83.00 82.13 -49.52
C SER A 23 -82.08 81.08 -50.20
N ALA A 24 -82.37 80.83 -51.48
CA ALA A 24 -81.92 79.72 -52.31
C ALA A 24 -80.42 79.69 -52.66
N GLY A 25 -79.88 78.47 -52.71
CA GLY A 25 -78.68 78.09 -53.45
C GLY A 25 -78.78 76.63 -53.88
N LYS A 26 -79.34 76.37 -55.07
CA LYS A 26 -79.33 75.07 -55.73
C LYS A 26 -77.88 74.62 -55.95
N VAL A 27 -77.45 73.55 -55.27
CA VAL A 27 -76.46 72.62 -55.82
C VAL A 27 -77.14 71.26 -55.87
N ARG A 28 -77.56 70.89 -57.08
CA ARG A 28 -78.16 69.59 -57.39
C ARG A 28 -77.04 68.64 -57.78
N ALA A 29 -77.03 67.50 -57.08
CA ALA A 29 -76.50 66.20 -57.47
C ALA A 29 -74.97 66.03 -57.61
N LYS A 30 -74.42 65.27 -56.66
CA LYS A 30 -73.72 64.04 -57.03
C LYS A 30 -74.52 62.87 -56.47
N ASN A 31 -75.30 62.23 -57.33
CA ASN A 31 -75.98 60.97 -57.02
C ASN A 31 -74.92 59.93 -56.64
N SER A 32 -74.83 59.58 -55.36
CA SER A 32 -74.57 58.19 -55.01
C SER A 32 -75.92 57.58 -54.67
N ASP A 33 -76.35 56.57 -55.43
CA ASP A 33 -77.52 55.77 -55.13
C ASP A 33 -77.36 55.13 -53.74
N LEU A 34 -77.76 55.84 -52.69
CA LEU A 34 -77.75 55.32 -51.33
C LEU A 34 -78.91 54.33 -51.22
N LYS A 35 -78.66 53.06 -51.48
CA LYS A 35 -79.68 52.00 -51.46
C LYS A 35 -79.97 51.60 -50.01
N LEU A 36 -81.25 51.39 -49.69
CA LEU A 36 -81.69 50.83 -48.40
C LEU A 36 -80.96 49.52 -48.05
N SER A 37 -80.54 48.74 -49.05
CA SER A 37 -79.75 47.51 -48.85
C SER A 37 -78.42 47.73 -48.15
N LYS A 38 -77.76 48.89 -48.35
CA LYS A 38 -76.52 49.24 -47.65
C LYS A 38 -76.81 49.57 -46.18
N ILE A 39 -77.88 50.30 -45.92
CA ILE A 39 -78.36 50.57 -44.56
C ILE A 39 -78.77 49.26 -43.86
N ASP A 40 -79.46 48.36 -44.56
CA ASP A 40 -79.84 47.04 -44.04
C ASP A 40 -78.61 46.19 -43.67
N SER A 41 -77.52 46.31 -44.44
CA SER A 41 -76.26 45.63 -44.10
C SER A 41 -75.63 46.17 -42.83
N LEU A 42 -75.73 47.48 -42.57
CA LEU A 42 -75.24 48.11 -41.34
C LEU A 42 -76.11 47.74 -40.13
N ILE A 43 -77.43 47.72 -40.30
CA ILE A 43 -78.37 47.23 -39.27
C ILE A 43 -78.07 45.76 -38.95
N LYS A 44 -77.79 44.92 -39.96
CA LYS A 44 -77.43 43.51 -39.77
C LYS A 44 -76.08 43.32 -39.07
N ARG A 45 -75.15 44.25 -39.26
CA ARG A 45 -73.86 44.30 -38.55
C ARG A 45 -73.95 45.02 -37.20
N THR A 46 -75.14 45.46 -36.80
CA THR A 46 -75.42 46.19 -35.55
C THR A 46 -74.73 47.55 -35.45
N GLU A 47 -74.31 48.13 -36.58
CA GLU A 47 -73.68 49.44 -36.68
C GLU A 47 -74.75 50.54 -36.73
N TYR A 48 -75.50 50.70 -35.62
CA TYR A 48 -76.74 51.46 -35.59
C TYR A 48 -76.57 52.98 -35.70
N ASP A 49 -75.49 53.57 -35.18
CA ASP A 49 -75.25 55.01 -35.30
C ASP A 49 -75.05 55.43 -36.76
N GLU A 50 -74.23 54.68 -37.49
CA GLU A 50 -74.00 54.92 -38.92
C GLU A 50 -75.24 54.58 -39.74
N ALA A 51 -75.98 53.53 -39.37
CA ALA A 51 -77.26 53.22 -39.99
C ALA A 51 -78.30 54.34 -39.80
N LEU A 52 -78.41 54.92 -38.59
CA LEU A 52 -79.31 56.04 -38.31
C LEU A 52 -78.90 57.32 -39.03
N ARG A 53 -77.58 57.61 -39.09
CA ARG A 53 -77.03 58.73 -39.86
C ARG A 53 -77.41 58.61 -41.33
N LEU A 54 -77.17 57.45 -41.93
CA LEU A 54 -77.50 57.17 -43.33
C LEU A 54 -79.00 57.09 -43.58
N LEU A 55 -79.82 56.63 -42.62
CA LEU A 55 -81.28 56.68 -42.70
C LEU A 55 -81.80 58.11 -42.72
N ASN A 56 -81.21 59.00 -41.92
CA ASN A 56 -81.58 60.42 -41.90
C ASN A 56 -81.22 61.10 -43.24
N GLU A 57 -80.03 60.80 -43.78
CA GLU A 57 -79.59 61.25 -45.11
C GLU A 57 -80.47 60.66 -46.24
N TYR A 58 -80.90 59.40 -46.10
CA TYR A 58 -81.79 58.73 -47.05
C TYR A 58 -83.18 59.37 -47.07
N ILE A 59 -83.76 59.64 -45.90
CA ILE A 59 -85.08 60.29 -45.73
C ILE A 59 -85.07 61.69 -46.35
N ALA A 60 -84.02 62.48 -46.09
CA ALA A 60 -83.90 63.83 -46.63
C ALA A 60 -83.89 63.86 -48.17
N ASN A 61 -83.33 62.82 -48.80
CA ASN A 61 -83.21 62.71 -50.25
C ASN A 61 -84.34 61.91 -50.91
N ASN A 62 -85.14 61.13 -50.16
CA ASN A 62 -86.23 60.29 -50.68
C ASN A 62 -87.49 60.38 -49.78
N PRO A 63 -88.20 61.53 -49.74
CA PRO A 63 -89.31 61.75 -48.81
C PRO A 63 -90.47 60.78 -48.98
N ASP A 64 -90.76 60.36 -50.22
CA ASP A 64 -91.86 59.44 -50.55
C ASP A 64 -91.63 58.01 -50.02
N ASN A 65 -90.39 57.69 -49.62
CA ASN A 65 -90.01 56.39 -49.07
C ASN A 65 -89.78 56.44 -47.54
N PHE A 66 -90.33 57.45 -46.87
CA PHE A 66 -90.19 57.67 -45.44
C PHE A 66 -90.63 56.47 -44.60
N ASP A 67 -91.75 55.83 -44.94
CA ASP A 67 -92.30 54.70 -44.17
C ASP A 67 -91.31 53.53 -44.07
N ASN A 68 -90.59 53.23 -45.15
CA ASN A 68 -89.58 52.16 -45.17
C ASN A 68 -88.34 52.51 -44.34
N ALA A 69 -87.95 53.78 -44.31
CA ALA A 69 -86.89 54.24 -43.43
C ALA A 69 -87.36 54.25 -41.96
N GLN A 70 -88.62 54.60 -41.69
CA GLN A 70 -89.21 54.62 -40.35
C GLN A 70 -89.32 53.21 -39.74
N ILE A 71 -89.62 52.18 -40.54
CA ILE A 71 -89.60 50.77 -40.09
C ILE A 71 -88.20 50.39 -39.58
N ARG A 72 -87.15 50.78 -40.30
CA ARG A 72 -85.75 50.52 -39.92
C ARG A 72 -85.33 51.30 -38.68
N ILE A 73 -85.73 52.57 -38.58
CA ILE A 73 -85.53 53.38 -37.36
C ILE A 73 -86.24 52.72 -36.18
N LYS A 74 -87.49 52.26 -36.33
CA LYS A 74 -88.22 51.53 -35.27
C LYS A 74 -87.51 50.24 -34.87
N HIS A 75 -86.94 49.51 -35.82
CA HIS A 75 -86.15 48.30 -35.54
C HIS A 75 -84.90 48.63 -34.71
N ILE A 76 -84.15 49.66 -35.11
CA ILE A 76 -82.96 50.13 -34.37
C ILE A 76 -83.35 50.61 -32.96
N ILE A 77 -84.41 51.42 -32.82
CA ILE A 77 -84.89 51.89 -31.51
C ILE A 77 -85.31 50.72 -30.61
N LYS A 78 -85.97 49.69 -31.17
CA LYS A 78 -86.35 48.50 -30.41
C LYS A 78 -85.12 47.72 -29.94
N ALA A 79 -84.13 47.53 -30.81
CA ALA A 79 -82.87 46.87 -30.45
C ALA A 79 -82.13 47.64 -29.34
N ARG A 80 -82.05 48.97 -29.43
CA ARG A 80 -81.45 49.83 -28.40
C ARG A 80 -82.20 49.79 -27.06
N LYS A 81 -83.53 49.70 -27.09
CA LYS A 81 -84.33 49.56 -25.86
C LYS A 81 -84.04 48.24 -25.13
N GLU A 82 -83.88 47.14 -25.86
CA GLU A 82 -83.49 45.85 -25.27
C GLU A 82 -82.03 45.87 -24.79
N TYR A 83 -81.12 46.53 -25.52
CA TYR A 83 -79.75 46.79 -25.08
C TYR A 83 -79.72 47.55 -23.74
N SER A 84 -80.47 48.66 -23.59
CA SER A 84 -80.50 49.42 -22.33
C SER A 84 -80.98 48.59 -21.13
N LYS A 85 -81.99 47.72 -21.29
CA LYS A 85 -82.46 46.84 -20.22
C LYS A 85 -81.39 45.83 -19.78
N LEU A 86 -80.69 45.25 -20.76
CA LEU A 86 -79.60 44.32 -20.49
C LEU A 86 -78.41 45.04 -19.84
N ALA A 87 -78.13 46.28 -20.21
CA ALA A 87 -77.08 47.10 -19.62
C ALA A 87 -77.40 47.47 -18.17
N ASP A 88 -78.64 47.83 -17.85
CA ASP A 88 -79.09 48.07 -16.46
C ASP A 88 -78.96 46.80 -15.61
N ARG A 89 -79.34 45.63 -16.15
CA ARG A 89 -79.16 44.33 -15.47
C ARG A 89 -77.69 44.00 -15.25
N LEU A 90 -76.84 44.29 -16.23
CA LEU A 90 -75.40 44.10 -16.11
C LEU A 90 -74.82 44.96 -14.98
N ILE A 91 -75.20 46.25 -14.91
CA ILE A 91 -74.76 47.16 -13.83
C ILE A 91 -75.21 46.64 -12.46
N ASP A 92 -76.46 46.20 -12.33
CA ASP A 92 -77.01 45.64 -11.09
C ASP A 92 -76.21 44.40 -10.62
N MET A 93 -75.91 43.50 -11.56
CA MET A 93 -75.19 42.27 -11.26
C MET A 93 -73.72 42.51 -10.89
N ILE A 94 -73.05 43.49 -11.51
CA ILE A 94 -71.69 43.89 -11.12
C ILE A 94 -71.66 44.52 -9.72
N LEU A 95 -72.69 45.30 -9.36
CA LEU A 95 -72.74 45.99 -8.08
C LEU A 95 -73.13 45.07 -6.92
N ASN A 96 -74.04 44.13 -7.16
CA ASN A 96 -74.65 43.32 -6.10
C ASN A 96 -74.20 41.86 -6.10
N GLU A 97 -73.77 41.31 -7.25
CA GLU A 97 -73.33 39.92 -7.42
C GLU A 97 -72.03 39.80 -8.25
N PRO A 98 -70.95 40.56 -7.92
CA PRO A 98 -69.74 40.64 -8.75
C PRO A 98 -69.03 39.29 -8.96
N GLU A 99 -69.26 38.31 -8.09
CA GLU A 99 -68.66 36.96 -8.18
C GLU A 99 -69.38 36.04 -9.18
N ASN A 100 -70.57 36.42 -9.66
CA ASN A 100 -71.38 35.66 -10.62
C ASN A 100 -70.83 35.83 -12.07
N ASN A 101 -69.53 35.57 -12.24
CA ASN A 101 -68.77 35.87 -13.45
C ASN A 101 -69.35 35.20 -14.72
N LYS A 102 -69.97 34.01 -14.59
CA LYS A 102 -70.63 33.32 -15.70
C LYS A 102 -71.82 34.11 -16.22
N GLU A 103 -72.73 34.51 -15.33
CA GLU A 103 -73.91 35.27 -15.73
C GLU A 103 -73.52 36.67 -16.22
N ILE A 104 -72.51 37.30 -15.60
CA ILE A 104 -71.95 38.60 -16.04
C ILE A 104 -71.45 38.48 -17.47
N TYR A 105 -70.67 37.45 -17.78
CA TYR A 105 -70.19 37.18 -19.13
C TYR A 105 -71.34 36.91 -20.13
N GLU A 106 -72.33 36.09 -19.76
CA GLU A 106 -73.47 35.77 -20.64
C GLU A 106 -74.33 37.01 -20.97
N ILE A 107 -74.56 37.91 -20.01
CA ILE A 107 -75.27 39.17 -20.25
C ILE A 107 -74.48 40.07 -21.20
N ILE A 108 -73.16 40.15 -21.02
CA ILE A 108 -72.29 40.92 -21.92
C ILE A 108 -72.30 40.37 -23.34
N ALA A 109 -72.20 39.04 -23.52
CA ALA A 109 -72.30 38.40 -24.83
C ALA A 109 -73.68 38.63 -25.48
N GLN A 110 -74.75 38.73 -24.69
CA GLN A 110 -76.07 39.11 -25.19
C GLN A 110 -76.13 40.58 -25.62
N LEU A 111 -75.51 41.50 -24.87
CA LEU A 111 -75.42 42.92 -25.23
C LEU A 111 -74.76 43.12 -26.59
N GLU A 112 -73.68 42.39 -26.87
CA GLU A 112 -72.94 42.46 -28.16
C GLU A 112 -73.75 41.97 -29.37
N LYS A 113 -74.77 41.13 -29.16
CA LYS A 113 -75.71 40.74 -30.23
C LYS A 113 -76.63 41.88 -30.65
N TYR A 114 -76.87 42.84 -29.76
CA TYR A 114 -77.73 43.98 -30.04
C TYR A 114 -76.94 45.14 -30.62
N GLU A 115 -75.80 45.52 -30.06
CA GLU A 115 -74.98 46.63 -30.57
C GLU A 115 -73.49 46.37 -30.31
N ARG A 116 -72.69 46.22 -31.37
CA ARG A 116 -71.24 45.91 -31.27
C ARG A 116 -70.37 47.11 -30.90
N HIS A 117 -70.75 48.33 -31.30
CA HIS A 117 -69.99 49.56 -31.05
C HIS A 117 -70.89 50.82 -30.90
N PRO A 118 -71.55 51.05 -29.76
CA PRO A 118 -72.21 52.34 -29.47
C PRO A 118 -71.20 53.52 -29.35
N SER A 119 -71.64 54.77 -29.18
CA SER A 119 -70.77 55.97 -29.27
C SER A 119 -70.49 56.76 -27.97
N ASP A 120 -70.58 56.16 -26.77
CA ASP A 120 -70.46 56.88 -25.47
C ASP A 120 -69.52 56.24 -24.43
N ALA A 121 -69.07 57.05 -23.45
CA ALA A 121 -68.18 56.70 -22.32
C ALA A 121 -68.63 55.47 -21.47
N ASN A 122 -69.90 55.09 -21.54
CA ASN A 122 -70.44 53.88 -20.92
C ASN A 122 -69.84 52.58 -21.53
N LEU A 123 -69.20 52.64 -22.70
CA LEU A 123 -68.60 51.49 -23.36
C LEU A 123 -67.25 51.06 -22.86
N GLN A 124 -66.41 52.00 -22.44
CA GLN A 124 -65.11 51.62 -21.88
C GLN A 124 -65.33 50.83 -20.59
N PHE A 125 -66.28 51.26 -19.76
CA PHE A 125 -66.69 50.52 -18.56
C PHE A 125 -67.23 49.11 -18.90
N ILE A 126 -68.17 48.98 -19.86
CA ILE A 126 -68.71 47.67 -20.25
C ILE A 126 -67.62 46.76 -20.86
N ALA A 127 -66.69 47.31 -21.64
CA ALA A 127 -65.57 46.57 -22.22
C ALA A 127 -64.55 46.14 -21.15
N ASP A 128 -64.27 46.97 -20.14
CA ASP A 128 -63.36 46.64 -19.04
C ASP A 128 -64.00 45.60 -18.11
N VAL A 129 -65.30 45.74 -17.82
CA VAL A 129 -66.10 44.73 -17.12
C VAL A 129 -66.13 43.42 -17.91
N LYS A 130 -66.30 43.46 -19.24
CA LYS A 130 -66.23 42.27 -20.12
C LYS A 130 -64.92 41.55 -19.93
N LYS A 131 -63.80 42.25 -20.10
CA LYS A 131 -62.46 41.66 -19.97
C LYS A 131 -62.27 41.02 -18.59
N SER A 132 -62.70 41.71 -17.53
CA SER A 132 -62.61 41.21 -16.14
C SER A 132 -63.48 39.97 -15.90
N ALA A 133 -64.77 40.04 -16.24
CA ALA A 133 -65.72 38.94 -16.04
C ALA A 133 -65.38 37.71 -16.90
N GLN A 134 -65.00 37.94 -18.15
CA GLN A 134 -64.53 36.88 -19.06
C GLN A 134 -63.27 36.22 -18.51
N PHE A 135 -62.29 37.00 -18.04
CA PHE A 135 -61.08 36.45 -17.43
C PHE A 135 -61.38 35.59 -16.21
N ASN A 136 -62.20 36.08 -15.28
CA ASN A 136 -62.54 35.34 -14.08
C ASN A 136 -63.33 34.06 -14.40
N TYR A 137 -64.29 34.14 -15.32
CA TYR A 137 -65.07 32.97 -15.75
C TYR A 137 -64.18 31.93 -16.45
N PHE A 138 -63.40 32.33 -17.46
CA PHE A 138 -62.53 31.40 -18.19
C PHE A 138 -61.42 30.84 -17.30
N ARG A 139 -60.89 31.61 -16.35
CA ARG A 139 -59.96 31.10 -15.34
C ARG A 139 -60.62 30.05 -14.43
N ALA A 140 -61.87 30.26 -14.01
CA ALA A 140 -62.60 29.28 -13.19
C ALA A 140 -62.83 27.98 -13.97
N VAL A 141 -63.31 28.07 -15.23
CA VAL A 141 -63.50 26.91 -16.12
C VAL A 141 -62.18 26.17 -16.35
N PHE A 142 -61.12 26.90 -16.67
CA PHE A 142 -59.79 26.33 -16.86
C PHE A 142 -59.30 25.59 -15.61
N THR A 143 -59.46 26.18 -14.42
CA THR A 143 -59.04 25.57 -13.16
C THR A 143 -59.84 24.31 -12.84
N ASP A 144 -61.15 24.31 -13.08
CA ASP A 144 -62.02 23.14 -12.92
C ASP A 144 -61.61 21.99 -13.84
N ILE A 145 -61.38 22.29 -15.12
CA ILE A 145 -60.90 21.31 -16.10
C ILE A 145 -59.57 20.69 -15.66
N GLN A 146 -58.61 21.53 -15.27
CA GLN A 146 -57.29 21.07 -14.83
C GLN A 146 -57.34 20.21 -13.56
N THR A 147 -58.15 20.62 -12.58
CA THR A 147 -58.33 19.87 -11.31
C THR A 147 -59.04 18.54 -11.55
N THR A 148 -60.06 18.53 -12.40
CA THR A 148 -60.79 17.31 -12.76
C THR A 148 -59.90 16.33 -13.53
N ALA A 149 -59.14 16.83 -14.51
CA ALA A 149 -58.21 16.01 -15.29
C ALA A 149 -57.08 15.43 -14.43
N ALA A 150 -56.55 16.21 -13.48
CA ALA A 150 -55.58 15.72 -12.50
C ALA A 150 -56.18 14.59 -11.62
N SER A 151 -57.42 14.77 -11.15
CA SER A 151 -58.13 13.74 -10.37
C SER A 151 -58.35 12.45 -11.17
N LEU A 152 -58.74 12.56 -12.44
CA LEU A 152 -58.88 11.42 -13.35
C LEU A 152 -57.54 10.73 -13.59
N THR A 153 -56.45 11.48 -13.74
CA THR A 153 -55.09 10.94 -13.88
C THR A 153 -54.67 10.15 -12.64
N MET A 154 -54.92 10.69 -11.45
CA MET A 154 -54.64 10.00 -10.17
C MET A 154 -55.49 8.72 -10.02
N ALA A 155 -56.70 8.70 -10.57
CA ALA A 155 -57.58 7.54 -10.64
C ALA A 155 -57.27 6.58 -11.81
N ALA A 156 -56.12 6.74 -12.49
CA ALA A 156 -55.69 5.96 -13.66
C ALA A 156 -56.66 5.97 -14.86
N SER A 157 -57.52 7.00 -14.94
CA SER A 157 -58.48 7.22 -16.03
C SER A 157 -57.91 8.18 -17.08
N TYR A 158 -56.78 7.79 -17.69
CA TYR A 158 -55.94 8.69 -18.49
C TYR A 158 -56.60 9.21 -19.78
N VAL A 159 -57.35 8.37 -20.49
CA VAL A 159 -58.08 8.76 -21.71
C VAL A 159 -59.12 9.84 -21.37
N GLN A 160 -59.91 9.61 -20.33
CA GLN A 160 -60.92 10.57 -19.86
C GLN A 160 -60.28 11.89 -19.37
N ALA A 161 -59.08 11.83 -18.80
CA ALA A 161 -58.35 13.02 -18.40
C ALA A 161 -57.95 13.90 -19.60
N VAL A 162 -57.48 13.28 -20.70
CA VAL A 162 -57.18 14.00 -21.96
C VAL A 162 -58.45 14.57 -22.58
N GLU A 163 -59.53 13.78 -22.65
CA GLU A 163 -60.83 14.24 -23.14
C GLU A 163 -61.33 15.45 -22.34
N LYS A 164 -61.18 15.42 -21.01
CA LYS A 164 -61.57 16.52 -20.13
C LYS A 164 -60.76 17.79 -20.41
N ILE A 165 -59.46 17.67 -20.67
CA ILE A 165 -58.61 18.82 -21.03
C ILE A 165 -59.03 19.41 -22.38
N ARG A 166 -59.36 18.56 -23.36
CA ARG A 166 -59.80 18.98 -24.69
C ARG A 166 -61.08 19.82 -24.67
N GLU A 167 -61.98 19.60 -23.69
CA GLU A 167 -63.16 20.46 -23.48
C GLU A 167 -62.81 21.94 -23.29
N GLY A 168 -61.57 22.27 -22.91
CA GLY A 168 -61.10 23.63 -22.71
C GLY A 168 -60.54 24.34 -23.93
N PHE A 169 -60.34 23.65 -25.06
CA PHE A 169 -59.65 24.17 -26.25
C PHE A 169 -60.40 25.29 -26.99
N TRP A 170 -61.64 25.60 -26.60
CA TRP A 170 -62.40 26.72 -27.15
C TRP A 170 -62.18 28.03 -26.39
N LEU A 171 -61.65 28.01 -25.17
CA LEU A 171 -61.51 29.22 -24.34
C LEU A 171 -60.66 30.28 -25.05
N TYR A 172 -61.19 31.50 -25.20
CA TYR A 172 -60.58 32.61 -25.95
C TYR A 172 -60.36 32.38 -27.45
N LYS A 173 -60.80 31.25 -28.03
CA LYS A 173 -60.57 30.95 -29.45
C LYS A 173 -61.21 32.01 -30.33
N ASP A 174 -62.50 32.30 -30.16
CA ASP A 174 -63.20 33.26 -31.01
C ASP A 174 -62.56 34.67 -30.92
N ASP A 175 -62.22 35.14 -29.71
CA ASP A 175 -61.55 36.43 -29.51
C ASP A 175 -60.21 36.50 -30.26
N PHE A 176 -59.42 35.42 -30.25
CA PHE A 176 -58.16 35.36 -30.98
C PHE A 176 -58.36 35.44 -32.50
N TYR A 177 -59.38 34.76 -33.04
CA TYR A 177 -59.63 34.75 -34.48
C TYR A 177 -60.20 36.07 -34.97
N GLU A 178 -61.04 36.72 -34.16
CA GLU A 178 -61.54 38.06 -34.42
C GLU A 178 -60.40 39.10 -34.36
N GLN A 179 -59.55 39.05 -33.33
CA GLN A 179 -58.40 39.96 -33.18
C GLN A 179 -57.45 39.90 -34.38
N TRP A 180 -57.23 38.70 -34.91
CA TRP A 180 -56.27 38.45 -36.00
C TRP A 180 -56.92 38.23 -37.38
N GLU A 181 -58.19 38.60 -37.58
CA GLU A 181 -58.90 38.43 -38.85
C GLU A 181 -58.16 39.08 -40.04
N ARG A 182 -57.50 40.22 -39.81
CA ARG A 182 -56.71 40.94 -40.83
C ARG A 182 -55.29 40.40 -41.04
N ARG A 183 -54.87 39.41 -40.25
CA ARG A 183 -53.55 38.73 -40.31
C ARG A 183 -53.75 37.22 -40.21
N PRO A 184 -54.35 36.59 -41.24
CA PRO A 184 -54.74 35.18 -41.19
C PRO A 184 -53.56 34.22 -41.07
N GLU A 185 -52.32 34.67 -41.22
CA GLU A 185 -51.12 33.87 -40.96
C GLU A 185 -51.03 33.36 -39.52
N PHE A 186 -51.50 34.12 -38.52
CA PHE A 186 -51.47 33.69 -37.12
C PHE A 186 -52.55 32.66 -36.83
N THR A 187 -53.77 32.88 -37.34
CA THR A 187 -54.89 31.94 -37.17
C THR A 187 -54.63 30.63 -37.91
N ARG A 188 -54.11 30.66 -39.15
CA ARG A 188 -53.72 29.45 -39.89
C ARG A 188 -52.62 28.65 -39.20
N LYS A 189 -51.63 29.31 -38.59
CA LYS A 189 -50.59 28.63 -37.79
C LYS A 189 -51.19 27.99 -36.54
N ALA A 190 -52.06 28.69 -35.83
CA ALA A 190 -52.74 28.15 -34.66
C ALA A 190 -53.61 26.93 -35.01
N ASP A 191 -54.35 26.97 -36.13
CA ASP A 191 -55.12 25.83 -36.64
C ASP A 191 -54.23 24.64 -37.02
N ALA A 192 -53.08 24.89 -37.65
CA ALA A 192 -52.15 23.82 -38.02
C ALA A 192 -51.59 23.11 -36.78
N ILE A 193 -51.12 23.87 -35.79
CA ILE A 193 -50.61 23.31 -34.53
C ILE A 193 -51.72 22.57 -33.78
N LEU A 194 -52.93 23.13 -33.71
CA LEU A 194 -54.07 22.46 -33.09
C LEU A 194 -54.44 21.16 -33.81
N SER A 195 -54.38 21.13 -35.15
CA SER A 195 -54.65 19.92 -35.93
C SER A 195 -53.61 18.83 -35.67
N ASP A 196 -52.33 19.19 -35.54
CA ASP A 196 -51.27 18.23 -35.20
C ASP A 196 -51.43 17.71 -33.77
N LEU A 197 -51.74 18.60 -32.82
CA LEU A 197 -52.06 18.22 -31.44
C LEU A 197 -53.26 17.26 -31.39
N GLU A 198 -54.39 17.61 -32.01
CA GLU A 198 -55.60 16.77 -32.04
C GLU A 198 -55.32 15.40 -32.65
N LYS A 199 -54.49 15.32 -33.70
CA LYS A 199 -54.04 14.04 -34.27
C LYS A 199 -53.24 13.21 -33.27
N ASN A 200 -52.33 13.84 -32.52
CA ASN A 200 -51.52 13.17 -31.50
C ASN A 200 -52.40 12.71 -30.31
N LEU A 201 -53.34 13.54 -29.86
CA LEU A 201 -54.26 13.18 -28.78
C LEU A 201 -55.25 12.08 -29.20
N THR A 202 -55.75 12.12 -30.44
CA THR A 202 -56.57 11.03 -31.00
C THR A 202 -55.79 9.71 -31.05
N ALA A 203 -54.48 9.75 -31.32
CA ALA A 203 -53.64 8.56 -31.27
C ALA A 203 -53.51 8.00 -29.84
N PHE A 204 -53.42 8.88 -28.83
CA PHE A 204 -53.43 8.49 -27.41
C PHE A 204 -54.75 7.87 -26.97
N GLU A 205 -55.88 8.44 -27.41
CA GLU A 205 -57.25 7.99 -27.10
C GLU A 205 -57.69 6.78 -27.93
N GLY A 206 -56.88 6.35 -28.91
CA GLY A 206 -57.15 5.18 -29.71
C GLY A 206 -57.48 3.97 -28.84
N ARG A 207 -58.48 3.19 -29.26
CA ARG A 207 -59.19 2.18 -28.45
C ARG A 207 -58.30 1.23 -27.64
N ASP A 208 -57.07 0.96 -28.11
CA ASP A 208 -56.17 -0.01 -27.49
C ASP A 208 -54.83 0.61 -27.01
N TYR A 209 -54.59 1.92 -27.14
CA TYR A 209 -53.25 2.49 -26.92
C TYR A 209 -52.79 2.36 -25.46
N VAL A 210 -53.54 2.94 -24.51
CA VAL A 210 -53.27 2.84 -23.07
C VAL A 210 -53.47 1.40 -22.56
N GLN A 211 -54.39 0.64 -23.18
CA GLN A 211 -54.64 -0.74 -22.81
C GLN A 211 -53.43 -1.64 -23.12
N LYS A 212 -52.83 -1.55 -24.31
CA LYS A 212 -51.67 -2.37 -24.71
C LYS A 212 -50.48 -2.22 -23.77
N ILE A 213 -50.13 -0.99 -23.41
CA ILE A 213 -49.02 -0.74 -22.47
C ILE A 213 -49.37 -1.31 -21.09
N THR A 214 -50.59 -1.10 -20.61
CA THR A 214 -51.05 -1.57 -19.30
C THR A 214 -51.10 -3.10 -19.24
N GLU A 215 -51.57 -3.79 -20.27
CA GLU A 215 -51.59 -5.26 -20.38
C GLU A 215 -50.18 -5.84 -20.39
N SER A 216 -49.24 -5.25 -21.14
CA SER A 216 -47.85 -5.70 -21.14
C SER A 216 -47.19 -5.58 -19.76
N VAL A 217 -47.48 -4.49 -19.03
CA VAL A 217 -47.03 -4.27 -17.66
C VAL A 217 -47.68 -5.26 -16.68
N GLN A 218 -48.99 -5.49 -16.77
CA GLN A 218 -49.69 -6.46 -15.93
C GLN A 218 -49.16 -7.88 -16.14
N LYS A 219 -48.89 -8.27 -17.39
CA LYS A 219 -48.30 -9.57 -17.72
C LYS A 219 -46.88 -9.72 -17.16
N PHE A 220 -46.06 -8.66 -17.23
CA PHE A 220 -44.75 -8.63 -16.57
C PHE A 220 -44.89 -8.84 -15.05
N ILE A 221 -45.76 -8.09 -14.39
CA ILE A 221 -46.02 -8.20 -12.94
C ILE A 221 -46.51 -9.61 -12.58
N GLN A 222 -47.37 -10.23 -13.39
CA GLN A 222 -47.84 -11.60 -13.18
C GLN A 222 -46.67 -12.60 -13.17
N TYR A 223 -45.74 -12.49 -14.11
CA TYR A 223 -44.56 -13.37 -14.13
C TYR A 223 -43.62 -13.12 -12.95
N VAL A 224 -43.42 -11.86 -12.55
CA VAL A 224 -42.63 -11.52 -11.34
C VAL A 224 -43.25 -12.16 -10.09
N ASN A 225 -44.56 -11.97 -9.89
CA ASN A 225 -45.29 -12.55 -8.74
C ASN A 225 -45.31 -14.09 -8.76
N ALA A 226 -45.26 -14.69 -9.95
CA ALA A 226 -45.17 -16.15 -10.14
C ALA A 226 -43.74 -16.70 -10.01
N ASP A 227 -42.76 -15.88 -9.60
CA ASP A 227 -41.34 -16.23 -9.54
C ASP A 227 -40.72 -16.69 -10.88
N SER A 228 -41.26 -16.23 -12.00
CA SER A 228 -40.91 -16.68 -13.35
C SER A 228 -39.99 -15.65 -14.03
N TYR A 229 -38.72 -15.59 -13.58
CA TYR A 229 -37.75 -14.56 -14.02
C TYR A 229 -37.54 -14.53 -15.54
N LYS A 230 -37.37 -15.68 -16.19
CA LYS A 230 -37.07 -15.74 -17.63
C LYS A 230 -38.23 -15.22 -18.46
N GLU A 231 -39.45 -15.57 -18.05
CA GLU A 231 -40.69 -15.13 -18.66
C GLU A 231 -40.91 -13.63 -18.44
N ALA A 232 -40.66 -13.13 -17.22
CA ALA A 232 -40.70 -11.71 -16.91
C ALA A 232 -39.70 -10.91 -17.77
N LEU A 233 -38.45 -11.40 -17.86
CA LEU A 233 -37.41 -10.78 -18.68
C LEU A 233 -37.79 -10.74 -20.17
N ALA A 234 -38.38 -11.83 -20.68
CA ALA A 234 -38.83 -11.90 -22.08
C ALA A 234 -39.96 -10.90 -22.36
N VAL A 235 -40.95 -10.77 -21.47
CA VAL A 235 -42.05 -9.79 -21.62
C VAL A 235 -41.55 -8.36 -21.44
N PHE A 236 -40.50 -8.12 -20.64
CA PHE A 236 -39.98 -6.78 -20.43
C PHE A 236 -39.53 -6.09 -21.74
N GLY A 237 -39.05 -6.85 -22.74
CA GLY A 237 -38.74 -6.30 -24.06
C GLY A 237 -39.95 -5.66 -24.75
N GLU A 238 -41.14 -6.21 -24.55
CA GLU A 238 -42.41 -5.65 -25.04
C GLU A 238 -42.79 -4.38 -24.26
N VAL A 239 -42.64 -4.40 -22.94
CA VAL A 239 -42.86 -3.23 -22.06
C VAL A 239 -41.98 -2.07 -22.52
N GLN A 240 -40.67 -2.30 -22.70
CA GLN A 240 -39.73 -1.28 -23.11
C GLN A 240 -40.12 -0.64 -24.46
N ARG A 241 -40.61 -1.45 -25.42
CA ARG A 241 -41.10 -0.95 -26.71
C ARG A 241 -42.31 -0.04 -26.54
N HIS A 242 -43.30 -0.44 -25.72
CA HIS A 242 -44.48 0.38 -25.47
C HIS A 242 -44.14 1.70 -24.74
N PHE A 243 -43.19 1.68 -23.81
CA PHE A 243 -42.69 2.91 -23.16
C PHE A 243 -41.95 3.82 -24.16
N ALA A 244 -41.18 3.26 -25.09
CA ALA A 244 -40.56 4.04 -26.15
C ALA A 244 -41.59 4.69 -27.09
N GLU A 245 -42.65 3.97 -27.45
CA GLU A 245 -43.78 4.50 -28.23
C GLU A 245 -44.50 5.63 -27.49
N LEU A 246 -44.75 5.47 -26.18
CA LEU A 246 -45.32 6.50 -25.32
C LEU A 246 -44.43 7.75 -25.26
N ASN A 247 -43.12 7.60 -25.09
CA ASN A 247 -42.19 8.72 -25.12
C ASN A 247 -42.18 9.43 -26.48
N LEU A 248 -42.19 8.70 -27.59
CA LEU A 248 -42.25 9.32 -28.93
C LEU A 248 -43.52 10.15 -29.11
N LEU A 249 -44.67 9.68 -28.62
CA LEU A 249 -45.91 10.45 -28.63
C LEU A 249 -45.82 11.68 -27.72
N HIS A 250 -45.25 11.52 -26.53
CA HIS A 250 -45.02 12.61 -25.59
C HIS A 250 -44.14 13.71 -26.19
N GLN A 251 -43.05 13.36 -26.88
CA GLN A 251 -42.18 14.32 -27.55
C GLN A 251 -42.90 15.08 -28.67
N LYS A 252 -43.82 14.44 -29.40
CA LYS A 252 -44.64 15.12 -30.41
C LYS A 252 -45.58 16.16 -29.76
N ILE A 253 -46.25 15.78 -28.68
CA ILE A 253 -47.14 16.70 -27.93
C ILE A 253 -46.33 17.85 -27.31
N LYS A 254 -45.12 17.58 -26.79
CA LYS A 254 -44.21 18.62 -26.28
C LYS A 254 -43.81 19.58 -27.40
N LYS A 255 -43.51 19.07 -28.59
CA LYS A 255 -43.25 19.90 -29.77
C LYS A 255 -44.46 20.78 -30.14
N ASP A 256 -45.68 20.24 -30.13
CA ASP A 256 -46.88 21.03 -30.39
C ASP A 256 -47.02 22.18 -29.38
N CYS A 257 -46.66 21.93 -28.11
CA CYS A 257 -46.58 22.97 -27.09
C CYS A 257 -45.52 24.03 -27.40
N ASP A 258 -44.29 23.62 -27.74
CA ASP A 258 -43.19 24.53 -28.08
C ASP A 258 -43.56 25.40 -29.30
N ASP A 259 -44.28 24.83 -30.28
CA ASP A 259 -44.78 25.53 -31.46
C ASP A 259 -45.86 26.57 -31.08
N PHE A 260 -46.74 26.28 -30.12
CA PHE A 260 -47.67 27.28 -29.55
C PHE A 260 -46.93 28.41 -28.81
N GLU A 261 -45.87 28.09 -28.06
CA GLU A 261 -45.03 29.10 -27.39
C GLU A 261 -44.32 30.01 -28.38
N ALA A 262 -43.74 29.43 -29.43
CA ALA A 262 -43.09 30.16 -30.51
C ALA A 262 -44.10 31.04 -31.28
N LEU A 263 -45.33 30.57 -31.49
CA LEU A 263 -46.40 31.37 -32.09
C LEU A 263 -46.80 32.54 -31.17
N PHE A 264 -46.93 32.30 -29.86
CA PHE A 264 -47.26 33.36 -28.91
C PHE A 264 -46.17 34.44 -28.84
N ALA A 265 -44.89 34.05 -28.91
CA ALA A 265 -43.78 35.00 -29.01
C ALA A 265 -43.85 35.86 -30.29
N GLN A 266 -44.24 35.27 -31.44
CA GLN A 266 -44.47 36.03 -32.67
C GLN A 266 -45.64 37.00 -32.56
N VAL A 267 -46.72 36.60 -31.88
CA VAL A 267 -47.88 37.45 -31.61
C VAL A 267 -47.49 38.63 -30.72
N LYS A 268 -46.76 38.39 -29.62
CA LYS A 268 -46.25 39.45 -28.72
C LYS A 268 -45.32 40.45 -29.42
N ALA A 269 -44.55 40.01 -30.43
CA ALA A 269 -43.69 40.90 -31.20
C ALA A 269 -44.47 41.87 -32.12
N VAL A 270 -45.73 41.54 -32.44
CA VAL A 270 -46.61 42.37 -33.27
C VAL A 270 -47.59 43.19 -32.42
N ASP A 271 -48.06 42.62 -31.32
CA ASP A 271 -48.96 43.26 -30.35
C ASP A 271 -48.35 43.18 -28.96
N ASN A 272 -47.76 44.30 -28.51
CA ASN A 272 -47.11 44.40 -27.20
C ASN A 272 -48.10 44.29 -26.04
N ASP A 273 -49.40 44.48 -26.30
CA ASP A 273 -50.47 44.37 -25.29
C ASP A 273 -51.02 42.94 -25.19
N ALA A 274 -50.50 41.98 -25.97
CA ALA A 274 -50.88 40.57 -25.90
C ALA A 274 -50.51 39.98 -24.52
N THR A 275 -51.53 39.79 -23.68
CA THR A 275 -51.37 39.28 -22.31
C THR A 275 -51.46 37.76 -22.24
N ASP A 276 -51.08 37.22 -21.09
CA ASP A 276 -51.21 35.80 -20.77
C ASP A 276 -52.68 35.36 -20.52
N ALA A 277 -53.64 36.28 -20.64
CA ALA A 277 -55.09 36.06 -20.61
C ALA A 277 -55.66 35.99 -22.03
N SER A 278 -55.11 35.10 -22.86
CA SER A 278 -55.49 34.92 -24.26
C SER A 278 -55.41 33.44 -24.68
N TYR A 279 -55.87 33.14 -25.90
CA TYR A 279 -56.00 31.77 -26.42
C TYR A 279 -54.69 30.95 -26.35
N LEU A 280 -53.59 31.45 -26.93
CA LEU A 280 -52.34 30.69 -27.03
C LEU A 280 -51.75 30.35 -25.65
N PRO A 281 -51.65 31.29 -24.68
CA PRO A 281 -51.26 30.96 -23.30
C PRO A 281 -52.12 29.91 -22.61
N PHE A 282 -53.44 29.91 -22.84
CA PHE A 282 -54.32 28.89 -22.28
C PHE A 282 -54.07 27.52 -22.92
N MET A 283 -53.87 27.46 -24.25
CA MET A 283 -53.48 26.22 -24.94
C MET A 283 -52.16 25.67 -24.40
N ILE A 284 -51.14 26.53 -24.24
CA ILE A 284 -49.84 26.15 -23.67
C ILE A 284 -50.03 25.55 -22.27
N ARG A 285 -50.83 26.19 -21.41
CA ARG A 285 -51.10 25.69 -20.05
C ARG A 285 -51.95 24.41 -20.03
N TYR A 286 -52.86 24.21 -20.98
CA TYR A 286 -53.58 22.94 -21.12
C TYR A 286 -52.65 21.79 -21.47
N ILE A 287 -51.60 22.04 -22.25
CA ILE A 287 -50.62 21.01 -22.60
C ILE A 287 -49.61 20.81 -21.46
N LYS A 288 -49.00 21.89 -20.93
CA LYS A 288 -47.97 21.83 -19.88
C LYS A 288 -48.50 21.40 -18.52
N GLY A 289 -49.69 21.86 -18.15
CA GLY A 289 -50.21 21.78 -16.79
C GLY A 289 -49.86 23.02 -15.95
N LEU A 290 -50.30 23.00 -14.70
CA LEU A 290 -50.04 24.01 -13.69
C LEU A 290 -49.14 23.46 -12.58
N ASP A 291 -48.10 24.20 -12.21
CA ASP A 291 -47.20 23.81 -11.11
C ASP A 291 -47.95 23.65 -9.77
N SER A 292 -49.02 24.43 -9.57
CA SER A 292 -49.85 24.37 -8.37
C SER A 292 -50.80 23.17 -8.30
N ILE A 293 -50.98 22.43 -9.40
CA ILE A 293 -51.86 21.26 -9.47
C ILE A 293 -51.07 20.08 -10.03
N GLN A 294 -50.68 19.16 -9.14
CA GLN A 294 -49.95 17.95 -9.51
C GLN A 294 -50.72 17.15 -10.57
N SER A 295 -49.99 16.62 -11.56
CA SER A 295 -50.56 15.79 -12.64
C SER A 295 -51.60 16.49 -13.53
N SER A 296 -51.67 17.83 -13.51
CA SER A 296 -52.52 18.60 -14.41
C SER A 296 -51.91 18.74 -15.81
N GLY A 297 -52.75 19.09 -16.78
CA GLY A 297 -52.39 19.20 -18.19
C GLY A 297 -52.05 17.87 -18.86
N ILE A 298 -51.92 17.87 -20.18
CA ILE A 298 -51.66 16.65 -20.96
C ILE A 298 -50.32 16.02 -20.57
N ASN A 299 -49.30 16.85 -20.30
CA ASN A 299 -48.00 16.40 -19.80
C ASN A 299 -48.12 15.68 -18.45
N GLY A 300 -48.98 16.18 -17.55
CA GLY A 300 -49.28 15.56 -16.27
C GLY A 300 -49.98 14.21 -16.43
N VAL A 301 -50.90 14.08 -17.39
CA VAL A 301 -51.57 12.79 -17.71
C VAL A 301 -50.55 11.74 -18.15
N ILE A 302 -49.70 12.08 -19.13
CA ILE A 302 -48.71 11.14 -19.68
C ILE A 302 -47.66 10.76 -18.63
N THR A 303 -47.19 11.73 -17.86
CA THR A 303 -46.25 11.48 -16.75
C THR A 303 -46.89 10.63 -15.65
N GLY A 304 -48.16 10.89 -15.31
CA GLY A 304 -48.90 10.09 -14.34
C GLY A 304 -49.13 8.64 -14.77
N LEU A 305 -49.37 8.39 -16.07
CA LEU A 305 -49.41 7.03 -16.63
C LEU A 305 -48.05 6.34 -16.49
N TRP A 306 -47.00 7.02 -16.93
CA TRP A 306 -45.64 6.51 -16.87
C TRP A 306 -45.23 6.13 -15.44
N ASP A 307 -45.38 7.07 -14.51
CA ASP A 307 -44.95 6.92 -13.12
C ASP A 307 -45.74 5.83 -12.41
N LYS A 308 -47.06 5.75 -12.65
CA LYS A 308 -47.90 4.71 -12.05
C LYS A 308 -47.52 3.32 -12.52
N LEU A 309 -47.25 3.15 -13.82
CA LEU A 309 -46.85 1.85 -14.38
C LEU A 309 -45.45 1.43 -13.91
N CYS A 310 -44.48 2.36 -13.89
CA CYS A 310 -43.15 2.09 -13.35
C CYS A 310 -43.20 1.72 -11.85
N ALA A 311 -43.95 2.48 -11.06
CA ALA A 311 -44.12 2.20 -9.63
C ALA A 311 -44.72 0.80 -9.40
N ASN A 312 -45.81 0.43 -10.09
CA ASN A 312 -46.42 -0.88 -9.94
C ASN A 312 -45.46 -2.03 -10.32
N MET A 313 -44.63 -1.86 -11.36
CA MET A 313 -43.60 -2.84 -11.71
C MET A 313 -42.51 -2.92 -10.64
N ASN A 314 -42.04 -1.77 -10.17
CA ASN A 314 -41.01 -1.68 -9.13
C ASN A 314 -41.48 -2.33 -7.83
N ASP A 315 -42.71 -2.04 -7.38
CA ASP A 315 -43.29 -2.64 -6.17
C ASP A 315 -43.32 -4.17 -6.25
N ALA A 316 -43.73 -4.72 -7.40
CA ALA A 316 -43.76 -6.17 -7.61
C ALA A 316 -42.36 -6.78 -7.62
N VAL A 317 -41.42 -6.16 -8.33
CA VAL A 317 -40.03 -6.64 -8.40
C VAL A 317 -39.34 -6.55 -7.05
N PHE A 318 -39.49 -5.43 -6.34
CA PHE A 318 -38.89 -5.21 -5.03
C PHE A 318 -39.46 -6.16 -3.98
N ALA A 319 -40.79 -6.38 -3.96
CA ALA A 319 -41.39 -7.37 -3.07
C ALA A 319 -40.83 -8.79 -3.30
N GLN A 320 -40.65 -9.17 -4.57
CA GLN A 320 -40.08 -10.46 -4.92
C GLN A 320 -38.58 -10.53 -4.59
N LEU A 321 -37.82 -9.45 -4.85
CA LEU A 321 -36.42 -9.32 -4.46
C LEU A 321 -36.27 -9.51 -2.95
N SER A 322 -37.07 -8.82 -2.13
CA SER A 322 -37.09 -8.98 -0.68
C SER A 322 -37.38 -10.41 -0.25
N ALA A 323 -38.39 -11.06 -0.86
CA ALA A 323 -38.72 -12.44 -0.55
C ALA A 323 -37.58 -13.43 -0.93
N ARG A 324 -36.85 -13.18 -2.02
CA ARG A 324 -35.68 -14.01 -2.41
C ARG A 324 -34.49 -13.78 -1.51
N TYR A 325 -34.25 -12.52 -1.16
CA TYR A 325 -33.20 -12.14 -0.24
C TYR A 325 -33.37 -12.83 1.12
N GLU A 326 -34.59 -12.81 1.69
CA GLU A 326 -34.85 -13.49 2.97
C GLU A 326 -34.57 -14.99 2.89
N LYS A 327 -34.97 -15.63 1.78
CA LYS A 327 -34.67 -17.06 1.54
C LYS A 327 -33.16 -17.33 1.43
N TYR A 328 -32.41 -16.43 0.79
CA TYR A 328 -30.96 -16.54 0.70
C TYR A 328 -30.30 -16.38 2.08
N TYR A 329 -30.71 -15.37 2.84
CA TYR A 329 -30.25 -15.16 4.22
C TYR A 329 -30.54 -16.36 5.13
N GLU A 330 -31.75 -16.92 5.09
CA GLU A 330 -32.08 -18.14 5.86
C GLU A 330 -31.24 -19.36 5.44
N ALA A 331 -30.88 -19.47 4.16
CA ALA A 331 -30.00 -20.54 3.66
C ALA A 331 -28.53 -20.39 4.12
N LEU A 332 -28.09 -19.17 4.44
CA LEU A 332 -26.75 -18.88 4.96
C LEU A 332 -26.56 -19.26 6.43
N LYS A 333 -27.66 -19.42 7.19
CA LYS A 333 -27.58 -19.75 8.62
C LYS A 333 -27.01 -21.17 8.85
N PRO A 334 -26.13 -21.37 9.85
CA PRO A 334 -25.53 -22.68 10.13
C PRO A 334 -26.54 -23.82 10.36
N GLU A 335 -27.68 -23.51 11.00
CA GLU A 335 -28.77 -24.47 11.26
C GLU A 335 -29.38 -25.04 9.96
N SER A 336 -29.39 -24.25 8.90
CA SER A 336 -29.88 -24.64 7.57
C SER A 336 -28.87 -25.49 6.82
N GLN A 337 -27.57 -25.21 6.98
CA GLN A 337 -26.49 -25.96 6.32
C GLN A 337 -26.25 -27.35 6.93
N ASN A 338 -26.56 -27.54 8.22
CA ASN A 338 -26.36 -28.81 8.94
C ASN A 338 -27.44 -29.89 8.69
N LYS A 339 -28.52 -29.57 7.95
CA LYS A 339 -29.55 -30.56 7.58
C LYS A 339 -29.05 -31.46 6.45
N LYS A 340 -28.25 -32.47 6.79
CA LYS A 340 -27.68 -33.51 5.90
C LYS A 340 -28.68 -34.36 5.09
N ASN A 341 -29.98 -34.15 5.20
CA ASN A 341 -31.00 -34.93 4.50
C ASN A 341 -31.93 -34.03 3.68
N ASN A 342 -31.73 -34.07 2.36
CA ASN A 342 -32.62 -33.68 1.24
C ASN A 342 -32.06 -32.55 0.36
N ALA A 343 -31.47 -32.94 -0.77
CA ALA A 343 -30.89 -32.11 -1.83
C ALA A 343 -29.76 -31.18 -1.35
N GLU A 344 -28.62 -31.17 -2.03
CA GLU A 344 -27.58 -30.18 -1.78
C GLU A 344 -28.21 -28.79 -1.77
N LEU A 345 -28.16 -28.10 -0.62
CA LEU A 345 -28.64 -26.73 -0.50
C LEU A 345 -27.70 -25.87 -1.35
N ASN A 346 -28.07 -25.64 -2.62
CA ASN A 346 -27.23 -24.88 -3.54
C ASN A 346 -27.38 -23.39 -3.24
N LEU A 347 -26.54 -22.85 -2.34
CA LEU A 347 -26.47 -21.42 -2.03
C LEU A 347 -26.32 -20.54 -3.28
N PHE A 348 -25.69 -21.08 -4.33
CA PHE A 348 -25.56 -20.40 -5.62
C PHE A 348 -26.92 -20.17 -6.30
N ASP A 349 -27.84 -21.13 -6.25
CA ASP A 349 -29.20 -20.96 -6.80
C ASP A 349 -30.00 -19.90 -6.03
N TYR A 350 -29.86 -19.85 -4.70
CA TYR A 350 -30.52 -18.81 -3.90
C TYR A 350 -29.98 -17.41 -4.22
N ALA A 351 -28.66 -17.26 -4.31
CA ALA A 351 -28.01 -16.01 -4.69
C ALA A 351 -28.38 -15.57 -6.11
N ASP A 352 -28.31 -16.47 -7.10
CA ASP A 352 -28.68 -16.21 -8.49
C ASP A 352 -30.12 -15.69 -8.59
N ARG A 353 -31.03 -16.23 -7.79
CA ARG A 353 -32.41 -15.73 -7.73
C ARG A 353 -32.49 -14.30 -7.23
N VAL A 354 -31.70 -13.90 -6.22
CA VAL A 354 -31.63 -12.50 -5.77
C VAL A 354 -31.10 -11.61 -6.90
N LEU A 355 -29.97 -11.99 -7.51
CA LEU A 355 -29.33 -11.25 -8.60
C LEU A 355 -30.26 -11.07 -9.81
N ASN A 356 -31.04 -12.09 -10.15
CA ASN A 356 -32.04 -12.03 -11.21
C ASN A 356 -33.07 -10.91 -10.98
N TYR A 357 -33.57 -10.73 -9.76
CA TYR A 357 -34.52 -9.65 -9.47
C TYR A 357 -33.85 -8.28 -9.33
N CYS A 358 -32.59 -8.20 -8.89
CA CYS A 358 -31.80 -6.96 -9.01
C CYS A 358 -31.68 -6.51 -10.48
N ILE A 359 -31.50 -7.46 -11.41
CA ILE A 359 -31.45 -7.16 -12.86
C ILE A 359 -32.80 -6.62 -13.34
N LEU A 360 -33.93 -7.22 -12.91
CA LEU A 360 -35.26 -6.71 -13.29
C LEU A 360 -35.52 -5.31 -12.73
N GLU A 361 -35.11 -5.04 -11.50
CA GLU A 361 -35.28 -3.72 -10.86
C GLU A 361 -34.49 -2.65 -11.60
N ASN A 362 -33.23 -2.93 -11.92
CA ASN A 362 -32.40 -2.04 -12.74
C ASN A 362 -33.02 -1.77 -14.11
N ARG A 363 -33.68 -2.76 -14.73
CA ARG A 363 -34.38 -2.57 -16.00
C ARG A 363 -35.62 -1.68 -15.87
N VAL A 364 -36.43 -1.87 -14.82
CA VAL A 364 -37.61 -1.04 -14.55
C VAL A 364 -37.19 0.40 -14.28
N THR A 365 -36.19 0.62 -13.43
CA THR A 365 -35.69 1.97 -13.12
C THR A 365 -35.07 2.65 -14.33
N ALA A 366 -34.42 1.89 -15.23
CA ALA A 366 -33.86 2.40 -16.48
C ALA A 366 -34.92 2.85 -17.50
N LEU A 367 -36.21 2.52 -17.32
CA LEU A 367 -37.25 3.08 -18.18
C LEU A 367 -37.21 4.61 -18.13
N TYR A 368 -36.97 5.23 -16.98
CA TYR A 368 -36.84 6.69 -16.86
C TYR A 368 -35.71 7.29 -17.72
N GLU A 369 -34.69 6.52 -18.08
CA GLU A 369 -33.63 6.97 -18.99
C GLU A 369 -34.16 7.15 -20.42
N ILE A 370 -35.22 6.41 -20.81
CA ILE A 370 -35.92 6.54 -22.10
C ILE A 370 -36.65 7.89 -22.22
N LYS A 371 -37.10 8.47 -21.10
CA LYS A 371 -37.85 9.73 -21.04
C LYS A 371 -37.02 10.97 -21.46
N SER A 372 -35.72 10.81 -21.71
CA SER A 372 -34.74 11.91 -21.78
C SER A 372 -34.79 12.78 -23.04
N GLY A 373 -35.44 13.93 -22.90
CA GLY A 373 -35.04 15.21 -23.49
C GLY A 373 -34.97 16.30 -22.39
N ARG A 374 -33.77 16.56 -21.85
CA ARG A 374 -33.35 17.69 -20.98
C ARG A 374 -34.05 18.00 -19.63
N ASP A 375 -35.04 17.26 -19.14
CA ASP A 375 -35.54 17.39 -17.75
C ASP A 375 -35.30 16.10 -16.93
N SER A 376 -34.05 15.64 -16.89
CA SER A 376 -33.65 14.39 -16.23
C SER A 376 -33.49 14.49 -14.70
N THR A 377 -34.14 15.45 -14.03
CA THR A 377 -33.67 15.85 -12.70
C THR A 377 -34.26 15.08 -11.52
N VAL A 378 -35.25 14.19 -11.68
CA VAL A 378 -35.64 13.26 -10.59
C VAL A 378 -36.18 11.96 -11.18
N ASN A 379 -35.41 10.87 -11.14
CA ASN A 379 -35.97 9.53 -11.28
C ASN A 379 -36.62 9.18 -9.92
N PRO A 380 -37.96 9.03 -9.83
CA PRO A 380 -38.63 8.73 -8.56
C PRO A 380 -38.21 7.40 -7.94
N LEU A 381 -37.56 6.53 -8.72
CA LEU A 381 -37.09 5.22 -8.31
C LEU A 381 -35.55 5.18 -8.12
N HIS A 382 -34.89 6.33 -8.00
CA HIS A 382 -33.44 6.40 -7.84
C HIS A 382 -32.95 5.62 -6.62
N ASP A 383 -33.63 5.74 -5.47
CA ASP A 383 -33.24 5.06 -4.24
C ASP A 383 -33.30 3.53 -4.40
N TYR A 384 -34.29 3.01 -5.13
CA TYR A 384 -34.38 1.57 -5.45
C TYR A 384 -33.20 1.07 -6.25
N ARG A 385 -32.65 1.90 -7.16
CA ARG A 385 -31.41 1.55 -7.89
C ARG A 385 -30.22 1.41 -6.93
N ILE A 386 -30.11 2.28 -5.93
CA ILE A 386 -29.08 2.19 -4.89
C ILE A 386 -29.27 0.91 -4.06
N LEU A 387 -30.50 0.64 -3.61
CA LEU A 387 -30.84 -0.58 -2.86
C LEU A 387 -30.54 -1.86 -3.65
N SER A 388 -30.87 -1.89 -4.94
CA SER A 388 -30.65 -3.01 -5.84
C SER A 388 -29.16 -3.30 -6.05
N ALA A 389 -28.39 -2.24 -6.32
CA ALA A 389 -26.96 -2.34 -6.54
C ALA A 389 -26.24 -2.82 -5.27
N TYR A 390 -26.63 -2.29 -4.11
CA TYR A 390 -26.11 -2.74 -2.83
C TYR A 390 -26.41 -4.21 -2.58
N ALA A 391 -27.67 -4.65 -2.75
CA ALA A 391 -28.06 -6.06 -2.57
C ALA A 391 -27.28 -6.99 -3.49
N ALA A 392 -27.11 -6.63 -4.76
CA ALA A 392 -26.36 -7.45 -5.72
C ALA A 392 -24.88 -7.60 -5.32
N ASN A 393 -24.22 -6.49 -4.97
CA ASN A 393 -22.84 -6.52 -4.53
C ASN A 393 -22.67 -7.27 -3.21
N LEU A 394 -23.56 -7.07 -2.23
CA LEU A 394 -23.53 -7.75 -0.94
C LEU A 394 -23.69 -9.27 -1.10
N VAL A 395 -24.58 -9.72 -1.98
CA VAL A 395 -24.75 -11.15 -2.29
C VAL A 395 -23.48 -11.73 -2.91
N ASN A 396 -22.94 -11.07 -3.95
CA ASN A 396 -21.71 -11.51 -4.63
C ASN A 396 -20.53 -11.57 -3.65
N GLU A 397 -20.32 -10.53 -2.85
CA GLU A 397 -19.23 -10.47 -1.87
C GLU A 397 -19.40 -11.54 -0.77
N THR A 398 -20.62 -11.81 -0.34
CA THR A 398 -20.90 -12.90 0.60
C THR A 398 -20.56 -14.26 -0.01
N GLN A 399 -20.89 -14.50 -1.28
CA GLN A 399 -20.52 -15.74 -1.98
C GLN A 399 -19.01 -15.88 -2.14
N ASN A 400 -18.34 -14.81 -2.55
CA ASN A 400 -16.88 -14.78 -2.68
C ASN A 400 -16.21 -15.12 -1.34
N LEU A 401 -16.69 -14.53 -0.26
CA LEU A 401 -16.17 -14.76 1.07
C LEU A 401 -16.47 -16.18 1.59
N LYS A 402 -17.64 -16.74 1.29
CA LYS A 402 -17.96 -18.13 1.63
C LYS A 402 -17.10 -19.12 0.84
N SER A 403 -16.83 -18.84 -0.43
CA SER A 403 -15.87 -19.61 -1.23
C SER A 403 -14.46 -19.52 -0.64
N ALA A 404 -14.02 -18.33 -0.23
CA ALA A 404 -12.75 -18.15 0.45
C ALA A 404 -12.69 -18.95 1.76
N GLN A 405 -13.74 -18.91 2.59
CA GLN A 405 -13.82 -19.72 3.82
C GLN A 405 -13.61 -21.22 3.56
N ASN A 406 -14.25 -21.78 2.52
CA ASN A 406 -14.06 -23.19 2.17
C ASN A 406 -12.63 -23.50 1.70
N GLN A 407 -12.01 -22.60 0.93
CA GLN A 407 -10.63 -22.76 0.48
C GLN A 407 -9.62 -22.61 1.63
N LEU A 408 -9.92 -21.78 2.62
CA LEU A 408 -9.10 -21.62 3.82
C LEU A 408 -9.00 -22.91 4.62
N GLU A 409 -10.06 -23.71 4.69
CA GLU A 409 -10.03 -25.01 5.38
C GLU A 409 -9.02 -25.97 4.73
N HIS A 410 -8.96 -26.00 3.39
CA HIS A 410 -7.94 -26.76 2.67
C HIS A 410 -6.52 -26.22 2.89
N ILE A 411 -6.34 -24.90 2.90
CA ILE A 411 -5.03 -24.28 3.17
C ILE A 411 -4.56 -24.61 4.59
N LYS A 412 -5.46 -24.59 5.56
CA LYS A 412 -5.19 -24.94 6.96
C LYS A 412 -4.76 -26.39 7.12
N ASP A 413 -5.41 -27.32 6.43
CA ASP A 413 -5.02 -28.74 6.42
C ASP A 413 -3.62 -28.92 5.81
N GLU A 414 -3.37 -28.28 4.65
CA GLU A 414 -2.06 -28.27 3.99
C GLU A 414 -0.97 -27.71 4.91
N GLN A 415 -1.26 -26.61 5.61
CA GLN A 415 -0.36 -25.99 6.57
C GLN A 415 -0.01 -26.95 7.69
N THR A 416 -1.01 -27.59 8.28
CA THR A 416 -0.85 -28.50 9.41
C THR A 416 0.08 -29.66 9.03
N GLU A 417 -0.05 -30.18 7.81
CA GLU A 417 0.83 -31.22 7.28
C GLU A 417 2.28 -30.71 7.07
N LEU A 418 2.45 -29.50 6.52
CA LEU A 418 3.76 -28.88 6.34
C LEU A 418 4.48 -28.64 7.68
N ILE A 419 3.77 -28.10 8.67
CA ILE A 419 4.31 -27.86 10.01
C ILE A 419 4.68 -29.19 10.68
N ALA A 420 3.88 -30.24 10.55
CA ALA A 420 4.22 -31.56 11.09
C ALA A 420 5.52 -32.13 10.50
N LYS A 421 5.82 -31.86 9.22
CA LYS A 421 7.07 -32.28 8.56
C LYS A 421 8.31 -31.55 9.11
N MET A 422 8.19 -30.35 9.69
CA MET A 422 9.32 -29.62 10.27
C MET A 422 10.02 -30.37 11.42
N GLY A 423 9.27 -31.22 12.13
CA GLY A 423 9.79 -32.03 13.24
C GLY A 423 10.53 -33.31 12.81
N GLN A 424 10.55 -33.66 11.52
CA GLN A 424 11.17 -34.88 11.02
C GLN A 424 12.62 -34.64 10.59
N GLU A 425 13.54 -35.58 10.90
CA GLU A 425 14.98 -35.42 10.64
C GLU A 425 15.35 -35.40 9.14
N ASN A 426 14.66 -36.16 8.28
CA ASN A 426 15.03 -36.34 6.87
C ASN A 426 14.38 -35.33 5.90
N GLN A 427 13.76 -34.27 6.40
CA GLN A 427 13.04 -33.31 5.56
C GLN A 427 13.88 -32.10 5.20
N ASN A 428 13.70 -31.58 3.98
CA ASN A 428 14.30 -30.32 3.58
C ASN A 428 13.54 -29.14 4.20
N LYS A 429 13.97 -28.73 5.40
CA LYS A 429 13.34 -27.64 6.16
C LYS A 429 13.25 -26.33 5.36
N ALA A 430 14.22 -26.03 4.49
CA ALA A 430 14.20 -24.81 3.68
C ALA A 430 13.06 -24.83 2.64
N GLU A 431 12.78 -25.99 2.02
CA GLU A 431 11.65 -26.14 1.10
C GLU A 431 10.30 -26.00 1.82
N ILE A 432 10.20 -26.52 3.04
CA ILE A 432 8.99 -26.35 3.86
C ILE A 432 8.79 -24.87 4.21
N ILE A 433 9.83 -24.16 4.64
CA ILE A 433 9.76 -22.71 4.92
C ILE A 433 9.33 -21.91 3.69
N ASN A 434 9.87 -22.22 2.50
CA ASN A 434 9.44 -21.59 1.26
C ASN A 434 7.96 -21.87 0.93
N SER A 435 7.48 -23.08 1.26
CA SER A 435 6.07 -23.44 1.08
C SER A 435 5.17 -22.66 2.05
N LEU A 436 5.61 -22.44 3.29
CA LEU A 436 4.88 -21.60 4.25
C LEU A 436 4.84 -20.14 3.82
N PHE A 437 5.92 -19.58 3.26
CA PHE A 437 5.89 -18.24 2.64
C PHE A 437 4.86 -18.17 1.50
N SER A 438 4.91 -19.13 0.57
CA SER A 438 3.94 -19.18 -0.54
C SER A 438 2.50 -19.35 -0.06
N MET A 439 2.28 -19.96 1.10
CA MET A 439 0.96 -20.15 1.67
C MET A 439 0.38 -18.83 2.16
N THR A 440 1.15 -18.01 2.87
CA THR A 440 0.73 -16.65 3.25
C THR A 440 0.44 -15.79 2.02
N ASP A 441 1.25 -15.87 0.97
CA ASP A 441 0.96 -15.15 -0.29
C ASP A 441 -0.38 -15.62 -0.91
N ARG A 442 -0.68 -16.93 -0.86
CA ARG A 442 -1.97 -17.49 -1.30
C ARG A 442 -3.14 -17.01 -0.45
N LEU A 443 -2.96 -16.88 0.87
CA LEU A 443 -3.98 -16.36 1.79
C LEU A 443 -4.31 -14.91 1.44
N SER A 444 -3.29 -14.05 1.33
CA SER A 444 -3.45 -12.64 0.96
C SER A 444 -4.15 -12.48 -0.39
N ALA A 445 -3.77 -13.28 -1.40
CA ALA A 445 -4.43 -13.28 -2.70
C ALA A 445 -5.89 -13.78 -2.67
N LEU A 446 -6.22 -14.69 -1.74
CA LEU A 446 -7.56 -15.26 -1.60
C LEU A 446 -8.54 -14.29 -0.92
N THR A 447 -8.10 -13.61 0.14
CA THR A 447 -9.00 -12.79 0.97
C THR A 447 -8.92 -11.30 0.69
N GLY A 448 -7.81 -10.82 0.14
CA GLY A 448 -7.52 -9.39 0.03
C GLY A 448 -7.29 -8.74 1.40
N LEU A 449 -7.41 -7.42 1.46
CA LEU A 449 -7.29 -6.65 2.70
C LEU A 449 -8.61 -6.57 3.45
N GLN A 450 -8.60 -6.80 4.75
CA GLN A 450 -9.83 -6.75 5.57
C GLN A 450 -10.48 -5.37 5.50
N SER A 451 -9.68 -4.33 5.70
CA SER A 451 -10.14 -2.94 5.79
C SER A 451 -10.84 -2.45 4.52
N GLU A 452 -10.41 -2.90 3.32
CA GLU A 452 -11.04 -2.53 2.05
C GLU A 452 -12.40 -3.22 1.84
N ARG A 453 -12.62 -4.35 2.51
CA ARG A 453 -13.82 -5.18 2.40
C ARG A 453 -14.86 -4.89 3.48
N GLU A 454 -14.51 -4.14 4.51
CA GLU A 454 -15.46 -3.63 5.49
C GLU A 454 -16.51 -2.74 4.82
N LEU A 455 -17.78 -2.92 5.19
CA LEU A 455 -18.89 -2.20 4.56
C LEU A 455 -18.74 -0.67 4.67
N SER A 456 -18.14 -0.16 5.75
CA SER A 456 -17.89 1.27 5.95
C SER A 456 -16.89 1.86 4.95
N ASN A 457 -16.02 1.03 4.37
CA ASN A 457 -14.94 1.46 3.47
C ASN A 457 -15.17 1.00 2.03
N ALA A 458 -16.03 -0.01 1.82
CA ALA A 458 -16.34 -0.56 0.52
C ALA A 458 -16.99 0.48 -0.40
N LEU A 459 -16.34 0.78 -1.53
CA LEU A 459 -16.81 1.80 -2.48
C LEU A 459 -18.24 1.54 -2.97
N TRP A 460 -18.59 0.27 -3.18
CA TRP A 460 -19.92 -0.14 -3.64
C TRP A 460 -21.03 0.03 -2.59
N ALA A 461 -20.68 0.22 -1.31
CA ALA A 461 -21.62 0.39 -0.21
C ALA A 461 -21.90 1.87 0.12
N LYS A 462 -21.10 2.80 -0.42
CA LYS A 462 -21.12 4.22 -0.06
C LYS A 462 -22.50 4.86 -0.22
N ASP A 463 -23.08 4.78 -1.42
CA ASP A 463 -24.36 5.43 -1.73
C ASP A 463 -25.51 4.87 -0.86
N TYR A 464 -25.45 3.59 -0.53
CA TYR A 464 -26.40 2.93 0.36
C TYR A 464 -26.28 3.45 1.81
N ILE A 465 -25.05 3.65 2.30
CA ILE A 465 -24.79 4.20 3.63
C ILE A 465 -25.25 5.66 3.72
N GLU A 466 -24.98 6.46 2.69
CA GLU A 466 -25.43 7.86 2.60
C GLU A 466 -26.96 7.97 2.55
N LEU A 467 -27.63 7.00 1.90
CA LEU A 467 -29.10 6.90 1.88
C LEU A 467 -29.69 6.63 3.28
N GLY A 468 -28.93 6.03 4.20
CA GLY A 468 -29.41 5.72 5.55
C GLY A 468 -30.51 4.65 5.60
N ALA A 469 -30.57 3.78 4.59
CA ALA A 469 -31.55 2.71 4.52
C ALA A 469 -31.25 1.58 5.55
N GLU A 470 -32.29 0.86 5.96
CA GLU A 470 -32.18 -0.34 6.81
C GLU A 470 -32.45 -1.64 6.04
N ASN A 471 -32.76 -1.55 4.75
CA ASN A 471 -32.97 -2.71 3.90
C ASN A 471 -31.71 -3.60 3.89
N TRP A 472 -31.89 -4.91 3.87
CA TRP A 472 -30.75 -5.83 3.76
C TRP A 472 -29.78 -5.88 4.96
N LYS A 473 -30.13 -5.23 6.09
CA LYS A 473 -29.28 -5.19 7.29
C LYS A 473 -28.88 -6.57 7.81
N SER A 474 -29.79 -7.55 7.78
CA SER A 474 -29.50 -8.90 8.29
C SER A 474 -28.36 -9.60 7.56
N LEU A 475 -28.26 -9.45 6.24
CA LEU A 475 -27.14 -9.95 5.44
C LEU A 475 -25.90 -9.06 5.61
N SER A 476 -26.05 -7.75 5.77
CA SER A 476 -24.92 -6.86 6.04
C SER A 476 -24.22 -7.23 7.36
N ASP A 477 -25.01 -7.51 8.40
CA ASP A 477 -24.52 -7.98 9.70
C ASP A 477 -23.87 -9.38 9.56
N TYR A 478 -24.50 -10.29 8.82
CA TYR A 478 -23.95 -11.62 8.53
C TYR A 478 -22.63 -11.54 7.76
N TYR A 479 -22.56 -10.73 6.71
CA TYR A 479 -21.35 -10.51 5.92
C TYR A 479 -20.23 -9.98 6.80
N SER A 480 -20.51 -9.00 7.65
CA SER A 480 -19.52 -8.42 8.56
C SER A 480 -19.02 -9.46 9.58
N ALA A 481 -19.91 -10.30 10.10
CA ALA A 481 -19.53 -11.40 10.99
C ALA A 481 -18.70 -12.48 10.28
N LEU A 482 -19.09 -12.86 9.06
CA LEU A 482 -18.34 -13.82 8.24
C LEU A 482 -16.96 -13.26 7.86
N LEU A 483 -16.86 -11.96 7.57
CA LEU A 483 -15.60 -11.28 7.25
C LEU A 483 -14.66 -11.36 8.45
N ALA A 484 -15.16 -11.02 9.64
CA ALA A 484 -14.39 -11.13 10.87
C ALA A 484 -13.95 -12.57 11.15
N GLU A 485 -14.82 -13.56 10.94
CA GLU A 485 -14.50 -14.98 11.12
C GLU A 485 -13.39 -15.44 10.15
N VAL A 486 -13.54 -15.11 8.86
CA VAL A 486 -12.55 -15.45 7.82
C VAL A 486 -11.19 -14.84 8.15
N PHE A 487 -11.11 -13.55 8.47
CA PHE A 487 -9.85 -12.90 8.79
C PHE A 487 -9.26 -13.37 10.13
N THR A 488 -10.08 -13.77 11.10
CA THR A 488 -9.61 -14.42 12.33
C THR A 488 -8.92 -15.76 12.03
N GLU A 489 -9.45 -16.57 11.11
CA GLU A 489 -8.78 -17.82 10.70
C GLU A 489 -7.53 -17.55 9.86
N VAL A 490 -7.54 -16.56 8.96
CA VAL A 490 -6.33 -16.13 8.22
C VAL A 490 -5.23 -15.74 9.19
N GLN A 491 -5.52 -14.90 10.20
CA GLN A 491 -4.56 -14.49 11.23
C GLN A 491 -3.98 -15.68 11.97
N LYS A 492 -4.79 -16.68 12.35
CA LYS A 492 -4.28 -17.91 12.99
C LYS A 492 -3.34 -18.69 12.09
N ILE A 493 -3.69 -18.86 10.83
CA ILE A 493 -2.85 -19.56 9.85
C ILE A 493 -1.54 -18.77 9.66
N ASP A 494 -1.61 -17.47 9.41
CA ASP A 494 -0.42 -16.63 9.25
C ASP A 494 0.48 -16.63 10.49
N SER A 495 -0.08 -16.47 11.68
CA SER A 495 0.67 -16.52 12.94
C SER A 495 1.40 -17.86 13.13
N ALA A 496 0.74 -18.98 12.83
CA ALA A 496 1.35 -20.31 12.89
C ALA A 496 2.49 -20.47 11.87
N SER A 497 2.30 -20.03 10.62
CA SER A 497 3.34 -20.02 9.59
C SER A 497 4.52 -19.14 9.99
N TRP A 498 4.23 -17.92 10.43
CA TRP A 498 5.22 -16.91 10.79
C TRP A 498 6.08 -17.34 11.96
N THR A 499 5.48 -18.02 12.95
CA THR A 499 6.21 -18.61 14.08
C THR A 499 7.25 -19.63 13.61
N GLN A 500 6.90 -20.52 12.68
CA GLN A 500 7.83 -21.53 12.17
C GLN A 500 8.95 -20.92 11.31
N ILE A 501 8.59 -19.96 10.43
CA ILE A 501 9.53 -19.21 9.60
C ILE A 501 10.54 -18.48 10.50
N SER A 502 10.04 -17.73 11.48
CA SER A 502 10.84 -17.02 12.47
C SER A 502 11.80 -17.95 13.22
N SER A 503 11.28 -19.06 13.77
CA SER A 503 12.08 -20.04 14.50
C SER A 503 13.21 -20.63 13.64
N PHE A 504 12.94 -20.94 12.37
CA PHE A 504 13.95 -21.47 11.46
C PHE A 504 15.15 -20.51 11.30
N TYR A 505 14.89 -19.22 11.07
CA TYR A 505 15.97 -18.24 10.91
C TYR A 505 16.68 -17.91 12.23
N ARG A 506 15.96 -17.90 13.36
CA ARG A 506 16.59 -17.76 14.69
C ARG A 506 17.56 -18.91 14.97
N ASN A 507 17.13 -20.16 14.75
CA ASN A 507 17.98 -21.34 14.95
C ASN A 507 19.23 -21.31 14.05
N ARG A 508 19.08 -20.84 12.80
CA ARG A 508 20.22 -20.68 11.89
C ARG A 508 21.20 -19.60 12.38
N SER A 509 20.68 -18.50 12.93
CA SER A 509 21.50 -17.48 13.57
C SER A 509 22.27 -18.02 14.79
N ASP A 510 21.65 -18.90 15.59
CA ASP A 510 22.31 -19.52 16.74
C ASP A 510 23.43 -20.47 16.32
N PHE A 511 23.21 -21.24 15.27
CA PHE A 511 24.24 -22.09 14.68
C PHE A 511 25.49 -21.28 14.30
N TYR A 512 25.30 -20.12 13.66
CA TYR A 512 26.42 -19.23 13.30
C TYR A 512 27.20 -18.70 14.51
N VAL A 513 26.51 -18.39 15.61
CA VAL A 513 27.16 -17.96 16.86
C VAL A 513 27.94 -19.11 17.49
N SER A 514 27.36 -20.32 17.50
CA SER A 514 28.02 -21.52 18.03
C SER A 514 29.30 -21.84 17.27
N GLU A 515 29.24 -21.86 15.94
CA GLU A 515 30.40 -22.13 15.07
C GLU A 515 31.52 -21.10 15.31
N ALA A 516 31.18 -19.81 15.44
CA ALA A 516 32.16 -18.76 15.69
C ALA A 516 32.86 -18.90 17.05
N ARG A 517 32.13 -19.36 18.08
CA ARG A 517 32.69 -19.63 19.43
C ARG A 517 33.65 -20.81 19.42
N GLU A 518 33.29 -21.89 18.73
CA GLU A 518 34.11 -23.10 18.57
C GLU A 518 35.45 -22.79 17.89
N LEU A 519 35.43 -22.03 16.79
CA LEU A 519 36.64 -21.60 16.10
C LEU A 519 37.51 -20.66 16.95
N ASN A 520 36.90 -19.77 17.73
CA ASN A 520 37.64 -18.89 18.66
C ASN A 520 38.33 -19.71 19.75
N SER A 521 37.64 -20.70 20.34
CA SER A 521 38.23 -21.62 21.31
C SER A 521 39.43 -22.35 20.73
N THR A 522 39.27 -22.94 19.53
CA THR A 522 40.33 -23.66 18.82
C THR A 522 41.58 -22.79 18.63
N GLY A 523 41.42 -21.54 18.17
CA GLY A 523 42.55 -20.62 18.01
C GLY A 523 43.28 -20.32 19.32
N LYS A 524 42.55 -20.20 20.44
CA LYS A 524 43.15 -19.96 21.77
C LYS A 524 44.01 -21.13 22.24
N PHE A 525 43.60 -22.38 21.96
CA PHE A 525 44.41 -23.56 22.28
C PHE A 525 45.81 -23.49 21.64
N PHE A 526 45.90 -23.16 20.35
CA PHE A 526 47.18 -23.06 19.64
C PHE A 526 48.04 -21.89 20.11
N ASN A 527 47.41 -20.77 20.49
CA ASN A 527 48.13 -19.62 21.03
C ASN A 527 48.68 -19.88 22.45
N ALA A 528 47.96 -20.64 23.28
CA ALA A 528 48.37 -20.99 24.65
C ALA A 528 49.44 -22.09 24.69
N GLY A 529 49.57 -22.85 23.60
CA GLY A 529 50.59 -23.89 23.45
C GLY A 529 50.26 -25.21 24.14
N LEU A 530 48.97 -25.56 24.20
CA LEU A 530 48.43 -26.74 24.88
C LEU A 530 48.60 -28.06 24.08
N PHE A 531 49.69 -28.19 23.32
CA PHE A 531 49.90 -29.32 22.42
C PHE A 531 51.28 -29.95 22.61
N GLU A 532 51.37 -31.26 22.43
CA GLU A 532 52.64 -31.91 22.12
C GLU A 532 53.26 -31.35 20.83
N LYS A 533 54.57 -31.53 20.67
CA LYS A 533 55.33 -31.07 19.51
C LYS A 533 54.69 -31.52 18.19
N LEU A 534 54.22 -30.56 17.40
CA LEU A 534 53.65 -30.80 16.08
C LEU A 534 54.72 -31.20 15.05
N THR A 535 54.37 -32.11 14.14
CA THR A 535 55.22 -32.43 13.00
C THR A 535 55.14 -31.35 11.91
N LEU A 536 56.19 -31.20 11.10
CA LEU A 536 56.24 -30.27 9.96
C LEU A 536 55.04 -30.44 9.02
N LYS A 537 54.67 -31.71 8.75
CA LYS A 537 53.51 -32.01 7.91
C LYS A 537 52.23 -31.52 8.55
N LEU A 538 52.02 -31.81 9.83
CA LEU A 538 50.80 -31.43 10.55
C LEU A 538 50.65 -29.91 10.67
N SER A 539 51.74 -29.20 10.98
CA SER A 539 51.76 -27.72 10.98
C SER A 539 51.38 -27.14 9.60
N SER A 540 51.91 -27.72 8.51
CA SER A 540 51.56 -27.30 7.15
C SER A 540 50.09 -27.58 6.82
N ASP A 541 49.58 -28.75 7.21
CA ASP A 541 48.21 -29.16 6.93
C ASP A 541 47.19 -28.31 7.70
N PHE A 542 47.45 -27.99 8.97
CA PHE A 542 46.59 -27.10 9.77
C PHE A 542 46.49 -25.69 9.19
N LYS A 543 47.61 -25.12 8.70
CA LYS A 543 47.59 -23.81 8.02
C LYS A 543 46.77 -23.81 6.74
N LYS A 544 46.61 -24.95 6.08
CA LYS A 544 45.80 -25.10 4.86
C LYS A 544 44.36 -25.51 5.15
N ASN A 545 44.12 -26.16 6.28
CA ASN A 545 42.86 -26.78 6.63
C ASN A 545 42.54 -26.59 8.11
N VAL A 546 41.87 -25.47 8.42
CA VAL A 546 41.41 -25.13 9.78
C VAL A 546 40.50 -26.21 10.37
N LYS A 547 39.72 -26.90 9.55
CA LYS A 547 38.84 -27.99 10.02
C LYS A 547 39.66 -29.13 10.62
N LEU A 548 40.79 -29.49 10.00
CA LEU A 548 41.67 -30.53 10.54
C LEU A 548 42.31 -30.10 11.87
N ALA A 549 42.68 -28.82 12.00
CA ALA A 549 43.22 -28.27 13.24
C ALA A 549 42.18 -28.31 14.38
N ARG A 550 40.91 -28.08 14.04
CA ARG A 550 39.78 -28.16 14.97
C ARG A 550 39.52 -29.58 15.45
N GLU A 551 39.35 -30.53 14.53
CA GLU A 551 39.13 -31.95 14.86
C GLU A 551 40.27 -32.49 15.75
N TYR A 552 41.50 -32.02 15.53
CA TYR A 552 42.64 -32.38 16.37
C TYR A 552 42.55 -31.78 17.78
N ALA A 553 42.18 -30.50 17.91
CA ALA A 553 42.03 -29.85 19.22
C ALA A 553 40.90 -30.47 20.05
N GLU A 554 39.75 -30.75 19.43
CA GLU A 554 38.59 -31.40 20.07
C GLU A 554 38.93 -32.81 20.59
N GLY A 555 39.63 -33.63 19.78
CA GLY A 555 40.03 -34.98 20.20
C GLY A 555 41.02 -35.02 21.38
N LEU A 556 41.64 -33.90 21.72
CA LEU A 556 42.54 -33.76 22.87
C LEU A 556 41.79 -33.27 24.12
N GLU A 557 40.79 -32.40 23.99
CA GLU A 557 39.90 -32.03 25.11
C GLU A 557 39.22 -33.28 25.70
N GLU A 558 38.80 -34.25 24.88
CA GLU A 558 38.22 -35.51 25.36
C GLU A 558 39.21 -36.39 26.16
N ASN A 559 40.52 -36.29 25.88
CA ASN A 559 41.55 -37.09 26.56
C ASN A 559 42.13 -36.42 27.82
N THR A 560 42.05 -35.09 27.93
CA THR A 560 42.56 -34.33 29.10
C THR A 560 41.65 -34.41 30.33
N ALA A 561 40.45 -34.99 30.20
CA ALA A 561 39.55 -35.28 31.33
C ALA A 561 39.96 -36.54 32.13
N SER A 562 40.94 -37.32 31.67
CA SER A 562 41.45 -38.49 32.37
C SER A 562 42.93 -38.35 32.73
N ASP A 563 43.18 -38.41 34.03
CA ASP A 563 44.46 -38.62 34.72
C ASP A 563 45.29 -37.37 35.10
N GLY A 564 45.33 -37.11 36.40
CA GLY A 564 46.07 -36.03 37.03
C GLY A 564 47.51 -36.42 37.32
N GLN A 565 48.38 -36.41 36.32
CA GLN A 565 49.83 -36.42 36.51
C GLN A 565 50.44 -35.10 36.04
N GLU A 566 50.95 -34.33 36.99
CA GLU A 566 51.86 -33.20 36.78
C GLU A 566 53.20 -33.73 36.21
N ASP A 567 53.25 -34.00 34.91
CA ASP A 567 54.51 -34.05 34.19
C ASP A 567 54.91 -32.63 33.79
N PHE A 568 56.23 -32.35 33.78
CA PHE A 568 56.78 -31.07 33.34
C PHE A 568 56.43 -30.85 31.86
N GLU A 569 55.27 -30.26 31.62
CA GLU A 569 54.72 -30.07 30.28
C GLU A 569 55.55 -29.03 29.54
N ILE A 570 56.30 -29.49 28.53
CA ILE A 570 56.99 -28.59 27.62
C ILE A 570 55.89 -27.88 26.82
N VAL A 571 55.69 -26.59 27.08
CA VAL A 571 54.69 -25.77 26.38
C VAL A 571 55.19 -25.43 24.98
N TYR A 572 54.49 -25.89 23.95
CA TYR A 572 54.81 -25.60 22.55
C TYR A 572 53.81 -24.60 21.97
N ASN A 573 54.24 -23.35 21.76
CA ASN A 573 53.38 -22.29 21.24
C ASN A 573 53.33 -22.29 19.70
N TYR A 574 52.13 -22.25 19.12
CA TYR A 574 51.92 -22.19 17.66
C TYR A 574 51.12 -20.93 17.25
N PRO A 575 51.62 -19.71 17.52
CA PRO A 575 50.90 -18.47 17.25
C PRO A 575 50.62 -18.22 15.76
N ASP A 576 51.41 -18.80 14.87
CA ASP A 576 51.20 -18.72 13.42
C ASP A 576 50.01 -19.56 12.94
N ILE A 577 49.80 -20.75 13.53
CA ILE A 577 48.60 -21.57 13.28
C ILE A 577 47.37 -20.90 13.90
N ALA A 578 47.48 -20.45 15.16
CA ALA A 578 46.40 -19.74 15.86
C ALA A 578 45.91 -18.52 15.06
N LYS A 579 46.85 -17.71 14.55
CA LYS A 579 46.54 -16.56 13.70
C LYS A 579 45.71 -16.95 12.47
N VAL A 580 46.10 -18.00 11.74
CA VAL A 580 45.35 -18.49 10.57
C VAL A 580 43.92 -18.89 10.95
N ILE A 581 43.73 -19.54 12.10
CA ILE A 581 42.40 -19.93 12.60
C ILE A 581 41.55 -18.69 12.93
N PHE A 582 42.11 -17.69 13.63
CA PHE A 582 41.39 -16.46 13.95
C PHE A 582 41.04 -15.62 12.70
N GLU A 583 41.94 -15.53 11.73
CA GLU A 583 41.69 -14.86 10.45
C GLU A 583 40.58 -15.57 9.67
N TYR A 584 40.62 -16.91 9.62
CA TYR A 584 39.56 -17.71 9.02
C TYR A 584 38.22 -17.51 9.74
N ASN A 585 38.21 -17.54 11.08
CA ASN A 585 37.01 -17.30 11.88
C ASN A 585 36.42 -15.90 11.60
N ASN A 586 37.25 -14.86 11.53
CA ASN A 586 36.78 -13.51 11.19
C ASN A 586 36.14 -13.45 9.80
N SER A 587 36.69 -14.18 8.82
CA SER A 587 36.07 -14.30 7.50
C SER A 587 34.72 -15.04 7.55
N GLN A 588 34.58 -16.08 8.38
CA GLN A 588 33.30 -16.76 8.56
C GLN A 588 32.29 -15.89 9.31
N ILE A 589 32.72 -15.17 10.36
CA ILE A 589 31.90 -14.20 11.10
C ILE A 589 31.33 -13.15 10.16
N ASP A 590 32.14 -12.58 9.26
CA ASP A 590 31.65 -11.58 8.30
C ASP A 590 30.57 -12.13 7.36
N LYS A 591 30.75 -13.37 6.89
CA LYS A 591 29.75 -14.07 6.10
C LYS A 591 28.49 -14.36 6.92
N ASN A 592 28.63 -14.82 8.15
CA ASN A 592 27.52 -15.14 9.05
C ASN A 592 26.70 -13.89 9.39
N ILE A 593 27.34 -12.73 9.60
CA ILE A 593 26.66 -11.44 9.78
C ILE A 593 25.89 -11.07 8.51
N GLN A 594 26.47 -11.25 7.32
CA GLN A 594 25.77 -11.01 6.05
C GLN A 594 24.54 -11.91 5.90
N ASP A 595 24.65 -13.20 6.22
CA ASP A 595 23.55 -14.15 6.16
C ASP A 595 22.41 -13.79 7.14
N ILE A 596 22.75 -13.35 8.36
CA ILE A 596 21.74 -12.89 9.34
C ILE A 596 21.05 -11.62 8.84
N ASN A 597 21.79 -10.64 8.32
CA ASN A 597 21.20 -9.42 7.76
C ASN A 597 20.29 -9.71 6.56
N ALA A 598 20.65 -10.68 5.72
CA ALA A 598 19.81 -11.11 4.60
C ALA A 598 18.50 -11.77 5.09
N ALA A 599 18.57 -12.58 6.15
CA ALA A 599 17.39 -13.14 6.80
C ALA A 599 16.47 -12.06 7.40
N ASP A 600 17.05 -11.11 8.15
CA ASP A 600 16.29 -9.98 8.74
C ASP A 600 15.58 -9.15 7.64
N SER A 601 16.30 -8.84 6.57
CA SER A 601 15.76 -8.10 5.42
C SER A 601 14.65 -8.87 4.70
N LEU A 602 14.80 -10.18 4.52
CA LEU A 602 13.78 -11.05 3.92
C LEU A 602 12.50 -11.05 4.76
N LEU A 603 12.64 -11.21 6.07
CA LEU A 603 11.50 -11.26 6.98
C LEU A 603 10.80 -9.91 7.07
N ALA A 604 11.54 -8.80 7.16
CA ALA A 604 10.98 -7.45 7.12
C ALA A 604 10.20 -7.19 5.83
N GLY A 605 10.77 -7.54 4.66
CA GLY A 605 10.09 -7.38 3.38
C GLY A 605 8.84 -8.25 3.22
N PHE A 606 8.75 -9.38 3.90
CA PHE A 606 7.55 -10.21 3.92
C PHE A 606 6.46 -9.61 4.83
N PHE A 607 6.87 -9.09 5.99
CA PHE A 607 5.97 -8.39 6.91
C PHE A 607 5.36 -7.13 6.26
N GLU A 608 6.16 -6.32 5.57
CA GLU A 608 5.69 -5.10 4.89
C GLU A 608 4.67 -5.35 3.78
N LYS A 609 4.71 -6.51 3.13
CA LYS A 609 3.73 -6.90 2.09
C LYS A 609 2.36 -7.27 2.65
N ASN A 610 2.26 -7.52 3.95
CA ASN A 610 1.05 -7.96 4.62
C ASN A 610 0.63 -6.90 5.67
N PRO A 611 0.03 -5.78 5.23
CA PRO A 611 -0.25 -4.65 6.13
C PRO A 611 -1.22 -4.99 7.26
N ASP A 612 -2.09 -5.99 7.07
CA ASP A 612 -3.02 -6.47 8.11
C ASP A 612 -2.26 -7.02 9.35
N TRP A 613 -1.02 -7.48 9.19
CA TRP A 613 -0.19 -7.96 10.30
C TRP A 613 0.29 -6.86 11.24
N ALA A 614 0.31 -5.60 10.79
CA ALA A 614 0.69 -4.48 11.66
C ALA A 614 -0.32 -4.24 12.79
N GLY A 615 -1.60 -4.61 12.57
CA GLY A 615 -2.65 -4.55 13.58
C GLY A 615 -2.70 -5.78 14.49
N ASP A 616 -2.04 -6.88 14.12
CA ASP A 616 -2.00 -8.12 14.87
C ASP A 616 -0.88 -8.10 15.92
N GLN A 617 -1.25 -8.17 17.21
CA GLN A 617 -0.27 -8.09 18.30
C GLN A 617 0.67 -9.29 18.37
N GLU A 618 0.24 -10.48 17.93
CA GLU A 618 1.07 -11.68 17.94
C GLU A 618 2.11 -11.61 16.82
N ILE A 619 1.67 -11.33 15.59
CA ILE A 619 2.56 -11.28 14.42
C ILE A 619 3.55 -10.10 14.52
N SER A 620 3.07 -8.91 14.91
CA SER A 620 3.95 -7.75 15.15
C SER A 620 4.93 -8.00 16.30
N GLY A 621 4.52 -8.72 17.34
CA GLY A 621 5.39 -9.17 18.42
C GLY A 621 6.53 -10.07 17.92
N ILE A 622 6.23 -11.05 17.07
CA ILE A 622 7.24 -11.95 16.48
C ILE A 622 8.25 -11.16 15.63
N GLU A 623 7.79 -10.18 14.85
CA GLU A 623 8.65 -9.31 14.03
C GLU A 623 9.62 -8.50 14.89
N SER A 624 9.12 -7.86 15.94
CA SER A 624 9.94 -7.03 16.82
C SER A 624 10.95 -7.86 17.61
N GLU A 625 10.54 -9.07 18.02
CA GLU A 625 11.46 -10.04 18.61
C GLU A 625 12.54 -10.51 17.63
N ASN A 626 12.21 -10.75 16.35
CA ASN A 626 13.18 -11.14 15.33
C ASN A 626 14.28 -10.11 15.17
N LYS A 627 13.89 -8.83 15.00
CA LYS A 627 14.82 -7.71 14.90
C LYS A 627 15.76 -7.66 16.11
N ARG A 628 15.21 -7.77 17.33
CA ARG A 628 16.01 -7.78 18.56
C ARG A 628 16.93 -9.00 18.64
N TYR A 629 16.45 -10.17 18.22
CA TYR A 629 17.20 -11.42 18.26
C TYR A 629 18.41 -11.37 17.33
N PHE A 630 18.20 -10.99 16.07
CA PHE A 630 19.28 -10.88 15.08
C PHE A 630 20.29 -9.80 15.46
N ALA A 631 19.82 -8.64 15.95
CA ALA A 631 20.72 -7.59 16.45
C ALA A 631 21.61 -8.08 17.60
N THR A 632 21.05 -8.89 18.52
CA THR A 632 21.80 -9.48 19.63
C THR A 632 22.88 -10.44 19.14
N ASN A 633 22.53 -11.36 18.24
CA ASN A 633 23.48 -12.33 17.70
C ASN A 633 24.58 -11.67 16.84
N ILE A 634 24.24 -10.64 16.06
CA ILE A 634 25.23 -9.82 15.34
C ILE A 634 26.18 -9.15 16.33
N SER A 635 25.67 -8.60 17.44
CA SER A 635 26.53 -7.99 18.48
C SER A 635 27.49 -9.01 19.09
N ILE A 636 27.05 -10.25 19.36
CA ILE A 636 27.92 -11.33 19.87
C ILE A 636 29.01 -11.67 18.86
N LEU A 637 28.65 -11.79 17.57
CA LEU A 637 29.61 -12.06 16.50
C LEU A 637 30.64 -10.93 16.35
N GLN A 638 30.22 -9.67 16.48
CA GLN A 638 31.12 -8.52 16.46
C GLN A 638 32.06 -8.51 17.67
N GLU A 639 31.59 -8.87 18.86
CA GLU A 639 32.42 -9.01 20.05
C GLU A 639 33.48 -10.12 19.87
N LEU A 640 33.08 -11.29 19.34
CA LEU A 640 34.01 -12.36 19.00
C LEU A 640 35.05 -11.92 17.97
N LYS A 641 34.66 -11.11 16.98
CA LYS A 641 35.59 -10.54 16.00
C LYS A 641 36.62 -9.61 16.65
N ASN A 642 36.20 -8.78 17.60
CA ASN A 642 37.10 -7.91 18.36
C ASN A 642 38.07 -8.75 19.21
N LEU A 643 37.57 -9.78 19.89
CA LEU A 643 38.41 -10.72 20.64
C LEU A 643 39.42 -11.43 19.73
N ASN A 644 39.02 -11.87 18.54
CA ASN A 644 39.92 -12.47 17.56
C ASN A 644 41.00 -11.47 17.09
N ALA A 645 40.66 -10.18 16.94
CA ALA A 645 41.62 -9.15 16.59
C ALA A 645 42.68 -8.94 17.69
N GLU A 646 42.26 -8.92 18.96
CA GLU A 646 43.18 -8.90 20.10
C GLU A 646 44.09 -10.13 20.13
N GLN A 647 43.53 -11.33 19.92
CA GLN A 647 44.31 -12.57 19.86
C GLN A 647 45.29 -12.59 18.67
N THR A 648 44.87 -12.05 17.52
CA THR A 648 45.74 -11.91 16.34
C THR A 648 46.91 -10.99 16.63
N ALA A 649 46.69 -9.87 17.34
CA ALA A 649 47.77 -8.97 17.76
C ALA A 649 48.74 -9.64 18.74
N ILE A 650 48.25 -10.48 19.67
CA ILE A 650 49.09 -11.31 20.54
C ILE A 650 49.93 -12.28 19.71
N CYS A 651 49.33 -12.96 18.74
CA CYS A 651 50.03 -13.87 17.84
C CYS A 651 51.12 -13.14 17.05
N ASP A 652 50.82 -11.95 16.50
CA ASP A 652 51.78 -11.13 15.78
C ASP A 652 52.95 -10.69 16.65
N SER A 653 52.69 -10.32 17.91
CA SER A 653 53.73 -10.01 18.89
C SER A 653 54.64 -11.22 19.16
N LYS A 654 54.08 -12.41 19.39
CA LYS A 654 54.84 -13.66 19.58
C LYS A 654 55.68 -14.02 18.35
N ILE A 655 55.09 -13.95 17.16
CA ILE A 655 55.79 -14.21 15.89
C ILE A 655 56.94 -13.23 15.69
N LEU A 656 56.73 -11.94 16.00
CA LEU A 656 57.78 -10.92 15.92
C LEU A 656 58.90 -11.17 16.93
N ALA A 657 58.55 -11.47 18.19
CA ALA A 657 59.50 -11.82 19.24
C ALA A 657 60.35 -13.03 18.83
N ALA A 658 59.71 -14.08 18.32
CA ALA A 658 60.41 -15.27 17.82
C ALA A 658 61.42 -14.93 16.71
N ARG A 659 61.03 -14.08 15.74
CA ARG A 659 61.92 -13.62 14.66
C ARG A 659 63.09 -12.78 15.18
N LEU A 660 62.85 -11.88 16.12
CA LEU A 660 63.91 -11.05 16.71
C LEU A 660 64.92 -11.91 17.47
N SER A 661 64.45 -12.83 18.32
CA SER A 661 65.30 -13.75 19.06
C SER A 661 66.09 -14.67 18.13
N ARG A 662 65.49 -15.14 17.03
CA ARG A 662 66.20 -15.90 15.99
C ARG A 662 67.31 -15.09 15.33
N ASN A 663 67.04 -13.86 14.91
CA ASN A 663 68.04 -13.00 14.28
C ASN A 663 69.20 -12.69 15.24
N GLU A 664 68.90 -12.47 16.53
CA GLU A 664 69.95 -12.32 17.54
C GLU A 664 70.73 -13.62 17.74
N ALA A 665 70.07 -14.77 17.76
CA ALA A 665 70.71 -16.07 17.86
C ALA A 665 71.68 -16.33 16.69
N ASP A 666 71.28 -16.01 15.46
CA ASP A 666 72.13 -16.08 14.25
C ASP A 666 73.33 -15.13 14.38
N LEU A 667 73.13 -13.88 14.84
CA LEU A 667 74.23 -12.94 15.09
C LEU A 667 75.24 -13.47 16.12
N ARG A 668 74.77 -14.03 17.24
CA ARG A 668 75.64 -14.63 18.27
C ARG A 668 76.40 -15.84 17.74
N TYR A 669 75.78 -16.62 16.85
CA TYR A 669 76.43 -17.72 16.17
C TYR A 669 77.58 -17.24 15.27
N ASP A 670 77.36 -16.19 14.47
CA ASP A 670 78.40 -15.59 13.62
C ASP A 670 79.55 -15.00 14.44
N GLU A 671 79.24 -14.35 15.58
CA GLU A 671 80.25 -13.88 16.55
C GLU A 671 81.07 -15.06 17.12
N ALA A 672 80.42 -16.19 17.42
CA ALA A 672 81.10 -17.41 17.87
C ALA A 672 82.02 -17.99 16.78
N GLU A 673 81.57 -17.99 15.52
CA GLU A 673 82.37 -18.46 14.40
C GLU A 673 83.60 -17.56 14.16
N SER A 674 83.44 -16.24 14.25
CA SER A 674 84.54 -15.27 14.14
C SER A 674 85.57 -15.42 15.28
N ALA A 675 85.09 -15.58 16.52
CA ALA A 675 85.94 -15.86 17.68
C ALA A 675 86.70 -17.19 17.53
N TYR A 676 86.04 -18.22 16.99
CA TYR A 676 86.68 -19.49 16.64
C TYR A 676 87.79 -19.31 15.59
N ARG A 677 87.55 -18.54 14.52
CA ARG A 677 88.57 -18.26 13.47
C ARG A 677 89.78 -17.50 14.00
N THR A 678 89.58 -16.62 14.98
CA THR A 678 90.66 -15.86 15.65
C THR A 678 91.30 -16.62 16.83
N LYS A 679 90.93 -17.90 17.04
CA LYS A 679 91.41 -18.78 18.12
C LYS A 679 91.12 -18.27 19.54
N ASN A 680 90.09 -17.43 19.70
CA ASN A 680 89.60 -17.00 21.02
C ASN A 680 88.47 -17.92 21.50
N PHE A 681 88.83 -19.09 22.00
CA PHE A 681 87.88 -20.18 22.29
C PHE A 681 86.95 -19.90 23.48
N ALA A 682 87.41 -19.17 24.49
CA ALA A 682 86.56 -18.77 25.62
C ALA A 682 85.41 -17.86 25.16
N LEU A 683 85.71 -16.88 24.30
CA LEU A 683 84.69 -16.03 23.69
C LEU A 683 83.78 -16.83 22.76
N ALA A 684 84.34 -17.74 21.96
CA ALA A 684 83.56 -18.60 21.06
C ALA A 684 82.52 -19.46 21.80
N ARG A 685 82.90 -20.13 22.90
CA ARG A 685 81.97 -20.91 23.75
C ARG A 685 80.88 -20.04 24.36
N LYS A 686 81.24 -18.87 24.90
CA LYS A 686 80.27 -17.94 25.48
C LYS A 686 79.24 -17.49 24.45
N LYS A 687 79.69 -17.06 23.26
CA LYS A 687 78.80 -16.63 22.18
C LYS A 687 77.93 -17.77 21.63
N LEU A 688 78.45 -18.99 21.62
CA LEU A 688 77.67 -20.17 21.25
C LEU A 688 76.56 -20.46 22.27
N GLN A 689 76.83 -20.32 23.57
CA GLN A 689 75.82 -20.46 24.63
C GLN A 689 74.77 -19.34 24.57
N ASP A 690 75.19 -18.10 24.30
CA ASP A 690 74.28 -16.97 24.09
C ASP A 690 73.37 -17.25 22.87
N SER A 691 73.92 -17.82 21.80
CA SER A 691 73.17 -18.24 20.60
C SER A 691 72.13 -19.32 20.92
N LEU A 692 72.51 -20.38 21.66
CA LEU A 692 71.59 -21.43 22.11
C LEU A 692 70.41 -20.84 22.90
N THR A 693 70.70 -20.01 23.91
CA THR A 693 69.69 -19.36 24.74
C THR A 693 68.69 -18.55 23.91
N LYS A 694 69.18 -17.87 22.87
CA LYS A 694 68.35 -17.07 21.97
C LYS A 694 67.52 -17.91 20.99
N TYR A 695 68.01 -19.08 20.56
CA TYR A 695 67.17 -20.03 19.83
C TYR A 695 66.07 -20.63 20.72
N ASP A 696 66.37 -20.96 21.97
CA ASP A 696 65.37 -21.46 22.92
C ASP A 696 64.30 -20.39 23.18
N GLU A 697 64.69 -19.12 23.33
CA GLU A 697 63.75 -17.98 23.44
C GLU A 697 62.89 -17.82 22.17
N SER A 698 63.46 -18.05 20.98
CA SER A 698 62.71 -18.05 19.73
C SER A 698 61.66 -19.15 19.69
N LEU A 699 62.06 -20.40 20.01
CA LEU A 699 61.21 -21.60 20.00
C LEU A 699 60.15 -21.59 21.10
N ALA A 700 60.41 -20.94 22.24
CA ALA A 700 59.42 -20.74 23.29
C ALA A 700 58.29 -19.79 22.85
N ASN A 701 58.61 -18.77 22.05
CA ASN A 701 57.62 -17.83 21.51
C ASN A 701 56.86 -18.43 20.32
N GLN A 702 57.54 -19.16 19.44
CA GLN A 702 56.95 -19.87 18.32
C GLN A 702 57.74 -21.15 18.05
N ASP A 703 57.14 -22.31 18.31
CA ASP A 703 57.76 -23.59 18.02
C ASP A 703 57.83 -23.80 16.51
N ASP A 704 59.04 -24.13 16.04
CA ASP A 704 59.34 -24.38 14.63
C ASP A 704 60.28 -25.59 14.56
N GLN A 705 59.74 -26.71 14.06
CA GLN A 705 60.50 -27.96 13.97
C GLN A 705 61.68 -27.86 12.99
N GLU A 706 61.57 -27.08 11.92
CA GLU A 706 62.65 -26.87 10.96
C GLU A 706 63.78 -26.07 11.61
N LEU A 707 63.42 -25.00 12.32
CA LEU A 707 64.39 -24.20 13.07
C LEU A 707 65.12 -25.05 14.10
N ARG A 708 64.40 -25.83 14.91
CA ARG A 708 64.97 -26.70 15.95
C ARG A 708 66.00 -27.68 15.39
N LEU A 709 65.64 -28.42 14.32
CA LEU A 709 66.55 -29.36 13.68
C LEU A 709 67.80 -28.67 13.11
N SER A 710 67.62 -27.48 12.53
CA SER A 710 68.73 -26.72 11.95
C SER A 710 69.66 -26.12 13.00
N CYS A 711 69.13 -25.62 14.12
CA CYS A 711 69.91 -25.00 15.19
C CYS A 711 70.68 -26.06 15.98
N ASP A 712 70.04 -27.16 16.36
CA ASP A 712 70.68 -28.27 17.10
C ASP A 712 71.90 -28.79 16.33
N LYS A 713 71.74 -28.99 15.02
CA LYS A 713 72.82 -29.43 14.14
C LYS A 713 73.98 -28.42 14.09
N LYS A 714 73.71 -27.15 13.76
CA LYS A 714 74.78 -26.15 13.56
C LYS A 714 75.50 -25.81 14.87
N LEU A 715 74.77 -25.72 15.99
CA LEU A 715 75.34 -25.46 17.31
C LEU A 715 76.24 -26.61 17.75
N SER A 716 75.78 -27.86 17.60
CA SER A 716 76.58 -29.05 17.94
C SER A 716 77.83 -29.18 17.05
N GLU A 717 77.71 -28.89 15.75
CA GLU A 717 78.86 -28.93 14.83
C GLU A 717 79.92 -27.87 15.18
N LEU A 718 79.51 -26.64 15.51
CA LEU A 718 80.45 -25.58 15.90
C LEU A 718 81.07 -25.86 17.29
N ALA A 719 80.30 -26.36 18.24
CA ALA A 719 80.81 -26.79 19.55
C ALA A 719 81.93 -27.84 19.39
N ALA A 720 81.70 -28.87 18.56
CA ALA A 720 82.68 -29.91 18.28
C ALA A 720 83.95 -29.35 17.62
N LYS A 721 83.82 -28.41 16.68
CA LYS A 721 84.96 -27.73 16.02
C LYS A 721 85.79 -26.93 17.02
N ILE A 722 85.14 -26.15 17.89
CA ILE A 722 85.81 -25.36 18.94
C ILE A 722 86.63 -26.28 19.85
N THR A 723 86.00 -27.31 20.42
CA THR A 723 86.66 -28.25 21.34
C THR A 723 87.84 -28.95 20.69
N ARG A 724 87.68 -29.40 19.44
CA ARG A 724 88.76 -30.08 18.70
C ARG A 724 89.96 -29.18 18.46
N LEU A 725 89.75 -27.98 17.89
CA LEU A 725 90.85 -27.08 17.52
C LEU A 725 91.58 -26.53 18.75
N GLU A 726 90.85 -26.24 19.83
CA GLU A 726 91.43 -25.79 21.09
C GLU A 726 92.31 -26.88 21.71
N ASN A 727 91.85 -28.14 21.72
CA ASN A 727 92.65 -29.27 22.19
C ASN A 727 93.92 -29.46 21.33
N GLU A 728 93.81 -29.35 20.00
CA GLU A 728 94.96 -29.42 19.10
C GLU A 728 96.03 -28.34 19.43
N LEU A 729 95.61 -27.11 19.76
CA LEU A 729 96.53 -26.02 20.15
C LEU A 729 97.12 -26.23 21.54
N VAL A 730 96.31 -26.63 22.52
CA VAL A 730 96.76 -26.96 23.89
C VAL A 730 97.85 -28.04 23.83
N VAL A 731 97.65 -29.11 23.06
CA VAL A 731 98.65 -30.18 22.89
C VAL A 731 99.98 -29.64 22.35
N VAL A 732 99.96 -28.75 21.36
CA VAL A 732 101.18 -28.15 20.78
C VAL A 732 101.88 -27.22 21.78
N GLU A 733 101.14 -26.35 22.47
CA GLU A 733 101.68 -25.42 23.45
C GLU A 733 102.27 -26.15 24.65
N VAL A 734 101.56 -27.16 25.16
CA VAL A 734 102.04 -28.04 26.24
C VAL A 734 103.28 -28.81 25.81
N ARG A 735 103.36 -29.30 24.57
CA ARG A 735 104.57 -29.93 24.03
C ARG A 735 105.75 -28.95 24.02
N ASN A 736 105.55 -27.70 23.59
CA ASN A 736 106.60 -26.69 23.61
C ASN A 736 107.06 -26.35 25.03
N LEU A 737 106.13 -26.18 25.98
CA LEU A 737 106.47 -25.92 27.38
C LEU A 737 107.23 -27.10 28.01
N LYS A 738 106.86 -28.36 27.68
CA LYS A 738 107.62 -29.54 28.07
C LYS A 738 109.05 -29.52 27.52
N THR A 739 109.23 -29.13 26.25
CA THR A 739 110.56 -28.99 25.64
C THR A 739 111.38 -27.89 26.33
N LEU A 740 110.81 -26.71 26.54
CA LEU A 740 111.46 -25.59 27.25
C LEU A 740 111.83 -25.96 28.69
N ALA A 741 110.97 -26.72 29.38
CA ALA A 741 111.26 -27.24 30.71
C ALA A 741 112.42 -28.23 30.71
N LYS A 742 112.46 -29.17 29.75
CA LYS A 742 113.59 -30.11 29.59
C LYS A 742 114.89 -29.35 29.32
N ASP A 743 114.88 -28.38 28.42
CA ASP A 743 116.06 -27.56 28.11
C ASP A 743 116.53 -26.74 29.32
N ALA A 744 115.61 -26.13 30.08
CA ALA A 744 115.94 -25.39 31.30
C ALA A 744 116.53 -26.31 32.37
N TYR A 745 115.96 -27.51 32.55
CA TYR A 745 116.45 -28.53 33.48
C TYR A 745 117.88 -28.98 33.16
N PHE A 746 118.17 -29.33 31.89
CA PHE A 746 119.52 -29.77 31.48
C PHE A 746 120.58 -28.66 31.55
N ASN A 747 120.16 -27.39 31.51
CA ASN A 747 121.04 -26.23 31.67
C ASN A 747 121.16 -25.75 33.13
N GLY A 748 120.63 -26.50 34.11
CA GLY A 748 120.72 -26.17 35.53
C GLY A 748 119.81 -25.02 35.99
N ARG A 749 118.90 -24.53 35.14
CA ARG A 749 117.91 -23.48 35.47
C ARG A 749 116.63 -24.14 35.98
N PHE A 750 116.69 -24.69 37.20
CA PHE A 750 115.59 -25.50 37.74
C PHE A 750 114.32 -24.70 38.04
N ASP A 751 114.45 -23.46 38.52
CA ASP A 751 113.30 -22.58 38.77
C ASP A 751 112.51 -22.24 37.48
N ASP A 752 113.22 -22.07 36.35
CA ASP A 752 112.60 -21.86 35.05
C ASP A 752 111.90 -23.13 34.54
N ALA A 753 112.50 -24.30 34.77
CA ALA A 753 111.90 -25.58 34.40
C ALA A 753 110.60 -25.86 35.18
N GLU A 754 110.59 -25.58 36.48
CA GLU A 754 109.41 -25.70 37.33
C GLU A 754 108.29 -24.75 36.86
N LYS A 755 108.65 -23.50 36.55
CA LYS A 755 107.72 -22.51 35.99
C LYS A 755 107.10 -22.96 34.68
N TYR A 756 107.89 -23.47 33.72
CA TYR A 756 107.37 -23.95 32.43
C TYR A 756 106.46 -25.17 32.59
N LEU A 757 106.78 -26.11 33.49
CA LEU A 757 105.92 -27.27 33.76
C LEU A 757 104.62 -26.89 34.47
N ASN A 758 104.66 -25.93 35.38
CA ASN A 758 103.45 -25.39 36.02
C ASN A 758 102.56 -24.69 34.99
N GLN A 759 103.14 -23.94 34.06
CA GLN A 759 102.40 -23.38 32.92
C GLN A 759 101.82 -24.46 32.01
N ALA A 760 102.58 -25.53 31.73
CA ALA A 760 102.12 -26.65 30.91
C ALA A 760 100.96 -27.41 31.58
N LYS A 761 101.04 -27.61 32.90
CA LYS A 761 99.99 -28.24 33.71
C LYS A 761 98.69 -27.44 33.65
N THR A 762 98.77 -26.13 33.91
CA THR A 762 97.61 -25.24 33.81
C THR A 762 97.03 -25.25 32.40
N ARG A 763 97.88 -25.19 31.37
CA ARG A 763 97.42 -25.15 29.98
C ARG A 763 96.76 -26.46 29.52
N TRP A 764 97.25 -27.60 29.98
CA TRP A 764 96.65 -28.91 29.70
C TRP A 764 95.24 -29.04 30.29
N ALA A 765 95.05 -28.50 31.50
CA ALA A 765 93.77 -28.51 32.21
C ALA A 765 92.66 -27.70 31.50
N ASP A 766 93.00 -26.83 30.55
CA ASP A 766 92.01 -26.02 29.80
C ASP A 766 91.10 -26.87 28.89
N THR A 767 91.55 -28.06 28.47
CA THR A 767 90.80 -28.94 27.54
C THR A 767 90.77 -30.41 27.95
N ASN A 768 91.61 -30.82 28.90
CA ASN A 768 91.73 -32.21 29.34
C ASN A 768 91.46 -32.32 30.85
N ALA A 769 90.58 -33.25 31.23
CA ALA A 769 90.21 -33.45 32.64
C ALA A 769 91.26 -34.23 33.44
N THR A 770 92.09 -35.03 32.76
CA THR A 770 93.14 -35.86 33.37
C THR A 770 94.50 -35.18 33.22
N GLU A 771 95.33 -35.22 34.25
CA GLU A 771 96.70 -34.69 34.18
C GLU A 771 97.54 -35.43 33.12
N ASP A 772 98.45 -34.72 32.44
CA ASP A 772 99.40 -35.31 31.51
C ASP A 772 100.53 -36.00 32.27
N GLU A 773 100.66 -37.33 32.07
CA GLU A 773 101.64 -38.16 32.78
C GLU A 773 103.09 -37.67 32.60
N GLU A 774 103.43 -37.14 31.43
CA GLU A 774 104.78 -36.66 31.12
C GLU A 774 105.10 -35.38 31.91
N ILE A 775 104.16 -34.43 32.03
CA ILE A 775 104.33 -33.23 32.86
C ILE A 775 104.55 -33.63 34.33
N THR A 776 103.75 -34.57 34.85
CA THR A 776 103.86 -35.05 36.24
C THR A 776 105.22 -35.72 36.51
N ASN A 777 105.70 -36.53 35.56
CA ASN A 777 107.02 -37.16 35.65
C ASN A 777 108.14 -36.12 35.61
N LEU A 778 108.09 -35.16 34.68
CA LEU A 778 109.08 -34.08 34.56
C LEU A 778 109.12 -33.21 35.81
N MET A 779 107.96 -32.93 36.41
CA MET A 779 107.86 -32.13 37.64
C MET A 779 108.58 -32.82 38.81
N THR A 780 108.47 -34.15 38.90
CA THR A 780 109.16 -34.94 39.93
C THR A 780 110.69 -34.83 39.81
N PHE A 781 111.21 -34.86 38.57
CA PHE A 781 112.64 -34.68 38.32
C PHE A 781 113.13 -33.27 38.67
N VAL A 782 112.38 -32.23 38.29
CA VAL A 782 112.70 -30.83 38.61
C VAL A 782 112.69 -30.60 40.12
N ASN A 783 111.63 -31.01 40.83
CA ASN A 783 111.51 -30.86 42.28
C ASN A 783 112.64 -31.58 43.04
N THR A 784 113.05 -32.75 42.54
CA THR A 784 114.20 -33.48 43.10
C THR A 784 115.50 -32.69 42.93
N ALA A 785 115.74 -32.11 41.75
CA ALA A 785 116.94 -31.30 41.49
C ALA A 785 116.97 -29.99 42.28
N VAL A 786 115.83 -29.28 42.40
CA VAL A 786 115.69 -28.10 43.29
C VAL A 786 116.02 -28.48 44.73
N SER A 787 115.52 -29.63 45.22
CA SER A 787 115.81 -30.13 46.57
C SER A 787 117.25 -30.59 46.80
N MET A 788 118.00 -30.89 45.74
CA MET A 788 119.42 -31.25 45.83
C MET A 788 120.32 -30.01 45.86
N ASN A 789 119.92 -28.93 45.19
CA ASN A 789 120.66 -27.66 45.16
C ASN A 789 120.55 -26.87 46.47
N THR A 790 119.56 -27.18 47.31
CA THR A 790 119.37 -26.57 48.63
C THR A 790 120.16 -27.26 49.76
N GLY A 791 120.91 -28.33 49.46
CA GLY A 791 121.70 -29.07 50.44
C GLY A 791 120.83 -29.86 51.43
N ARG A 792 120.97 -31.18 51.48
CA ARG A 792 120.25 -32.01 52.46
C ARG A 792 121.08 -32.21 53.73
N GLU A 793 120.58 -31.72 54.85
CA GLU A 793 121.14 -31.98 56.18
C GLU A 793 120.68 -33.37 56.66
N ILE A 794 121.63 -34.30 56.81
CA ILE A 794 121.37 -35.57 57.51
C ILE A 794 121.60 -35.30 59.00
N LEU A 795 120.53 -35.17 59.77
CA LEU A 795 120.62 -35.03 61.23
C LEU A 795 121.18 -36.30 61.88
N PRO A 796 121.90 -36.21 63.02
CA PRO A 796 122.47 -37.35 63.74
C PRO A 796 121.48 -38.47 64.11
N SER A 797 120.18 -38.15 64.14
CA SER A 797 119.09 -39.06 64.46
C SER A 797 118.61 -39.91 63.27
N TYR A 798 119.00 -39.59 62.04
CA TYR A 798 118.57 -40.38 60.88
C TYR A 798 119.33 -41.70 60.79
N PRO A 799 118.64 -42.81 60.46
CA PRO A 799 119.26 -44.14 60.36
C PRO A 799 120.45 -44.21 59.41
N GLN A 800 120.49 -43.31 58.42
CA GLN A 800 121.55 -43.21 57.40
C GLN A 800 122.76 -42.38 57.87
N TYR A 801 122.65 -41.70 59.00
CA TYR A 801 123.72 -40.84 59.54
C TYR A 801 124.99 -41.64 59.87
N PRO A 802 124.94 -42.83 60.52
CA PRO A 802 126.15 -43.59 60.80
C PRO A 802 126.86 -44.04 59.52
N GLU A 803 126.14 -44.54 58.50
CA GLU A 803 126.78 -44.99 57.26
C GLU A 803 127.31 -43.81 56.43
N MET A 804 126.56 -42.71 56.33
CA MET A 804 127.00 -41.53 55.57
C MET A 804 128.10 -40.77 56.29
N SER A 805 128.08 -40.69 57.63
CA SER A 805 129.18 -40.15 58.43
C SER A 805 130.43 -41.00 58.26
N GLN A 806 130.34 -42.33 58.32
CA GLN A 806 131.49 -43.21 58.06
C GLN A 806 132.02 -43.07 56.65
N LEU A 807 131.15 -43.01 55.64
CA LEU A 807 131.56 -42.78 54.25
C LEU A 807 132.24 -41.42 54.09
N LEU A 808 131.74 -40.36 54.74
CA LEU A 808 132.37 -39.05 54.72
C LEU A 808 133.72 -39.07 55.43
N ASP A 809 133.82 -39.73 56.58
CA ASP A 809 135.05 -39.86 57.36
C ASP A 809 136.08 -40.71 56.61
N ILE A 810 135.67 -41.79 55.96
CA ILE A 810 136.53 -42.61 55.09
C ILE A 810 136.98 -41.79 53.87
N SER A 811 136.08 -41.02 53.26
CA SER A 811 136.41 -40.14 52.13
C SER A 811 137.37 -39.03 52.56
N TYR A 812 137.18 -38.48 53.77
CA TYR A 812 138.06 -37.48 54.37
C TYR A 812 139.40 -38.08 54.76
N GLN A 813 139.44 -39.32 55.27
CA GLN A 813 140.68 -40.06 55.51
C GLN A 813 141.42 -40.37 54.22
N TYR A 814 140.73 -40.77 53.15
CA TYR A 814 141.34 -40.94 51.83
C TYR A 814 141.84 -39.62 51.26
N TYR A 815 141.11 -38.53 51.45
CA TYR A 815 141.55 -37.19 51.07
C TYR A 815 142.78 -36.74 51.86
N GLU A 816 142.80 -36.90 53.19
CA GLU A 816 143.95 -36.59 54.04
C GLU A 816 145.15 -37.51 53.78
N SER A 817 144.92 -38.81 53.53
CA SER A 817 145.98 -39.75 53.13
C SER A 817 146.51 -39.44 51.73
N GLY A 818 145.64 -39.06 50.80
CA GLY A 818 146.03 -38.54 49.48
C GLY A 818 146.87 -37.27 49.64
N ARG A 819 146.41 -36.31 50.44
CA ARG A 819 147.11 -35.06 50.74
C ARG A 819 148.46 -35.30 51.43
N LYS A 820 148.53 -36.21 52.40
CA LYS A 820 149.77 -36.60 53.10
C LYS A 820 150.74 -37.33 52.18
N ASN A 821 150.25 -38.21 51.30
CA ASN A 821 151.09 -38.88 50.30
C ASN A 821 151.60 -37.87 49.26
N MET A 822 150.77 -36.93 48.81
CA MET A 822 151.17 -35.83 47.93
C MET A 822 152.24 -34.95 48.60
N GLN A 823 152.06 -34.58 49.87
CA GLN A 823 153.04 -33.82 50.64
C GLN A 823 154.33 -34.61 50.95
N LYS A 824 154.27 -35.94 51.10
CA LYS A 824 155.44 -36.81 51.23
C LYS A 824 156.21 -36.94 49.91
N GLU A 825 155.52 -37.04 48.77
CA GLU A 825 156.14 -37.05 47.44
C GLU A 825 156.81 -35.70 47.14
N ILE A 826 156.16 -34.59 47.52
CA ILE A 826 156.70 -33.22 47.42
C ILE A 826 157.95 -33.03 48.31
N LYS A 827 158.06 -33.69 49.47
CA LYS A 827 159.25 -33.63 50.34
C LYS A 827 160.39 -34.61 49.95
N ARG A 828 160.11 -35.66 49.18
CA ARG A 828 161.10 -36.70 48.80
C ARG A 828 161.84 -36.39 47.50
N ARG A 829 161.35 -35.44 46.71
CA ARG A 829 162.08 -34.81 45.59
C ARG A 829 162.54 -33.43 46.03
N GLY A 830 163.78 -33.33 46.53
CA GLY A 830 164.38 -32.05 46.87
C GLY A 830 164.50 -31.14 45.64
N GLY A 831 164.24 -29.84 45.85
CA GLY A 831 164.63 -28.77 44.94
C GLY A 831 163.56 -28.26 43.98
N ARG A 832 163.13 -27.01 44.23
CA ARG A 832 162.58 -25.97 43.32
C ARG A 832 161.67 -26.40 42.17
N PHE A 833 160.46 -25.85 42.21
CA PHE A 833 159.88 -24.88 41.27
C PHE A 833 158.82 -24.12 42.11
N GLU A 834 158.94 -22.80 42.36
CA GLU A 834 158.49 -21.71 41.46
C GLU A 834 157.29 -22.07 40.60
#